data_AF-A0AAU9RHV1-F1
#
_entry.id   AF-A0AAU9RHV1-F1
#
_cell.length_a   1.000
_cell.length_b   1.000
_cell.length_c   1.000
_cell.angle_alpha   90.00
_cell.angle_beta   90.00
_cell.angle_gamma   90.00
#
_symmetry.space_group_name_H-M   'P 1'
#
loop_
_entity.id
_entity.type
_entity.pdbx_description
1 polymer ?
#
loop_
_entity_poly.entity_id
_entity_poly.type
_entity_poly.pdbx_seq_one_letter_code
_entity_poly.pdbx_strand_id
1 'polypeptide(L)'
;MDCQDEQLVKTICNLYGKISKLESLKPSEDVNTLFKELVSTCIPPNPNIDVTKMCDTVQEIRQKLIKICGEAEGHLEHHFSSILTSFQDNPLNHLNLFPYYSNYLKLGKLEFDLLAENLNGFVPKNIAFIGSGPLPLTSIVLASAHLKDTTFHNFDIAPSANSLASLLVSSDPDISQRMFFHTVDIMDVTESLKSFDVVFLAALVGMNKEEKVRVIEHLEKHMAPGAVLMLRSAHGPRAFLYPIVEPRDLQGFEVLSIYHPTDDVINSVVVSKKLPVASTGNVGGHSCLLMPCNCSKIHAIMNKKKKNMMIEEFGFTIPIENGNGAKNAEADSQRTLYPYVTGTSVVAIKYKDGILMASDMGGSYGSTLRLNDNMWDDGNSLGPKEVHNYLTRVMYNRRNKFNPLWNTLVLGGVKNGDKYLGMVSMIGVSFEDNHVATGFGNHLARPILRDEWREDLSFEEGVKLLEKCDDASPESRRKKRRISEAADEAETETRRINEESVKRWRTDRVQQIYSCKLVEALRRARQRSNDAGKVTGAAREIRETADRVLAASARGTTRWSRAILASRVRERLKKHRKAKSTANRKSRKATTETKRVKLPAVERKLKTLGRLVPGCRKVSVPNLLDEATDYIAALEMQVRAMEALTELLTAAEPRTTLTRR
;
A
#
# COMPACT_ATOMS: atom_id res chain seq x y z
N MET A 1 -14.41 -14.03 12.73
CA MET A 1 -15.11 -13.49 11.55
C MET A 1 -16.51 -13.14 12.00
N ASP A 2 -17.02 -11.98 11.61
CA ASP A 2 -18.38 -11.56 11.98
C ASP A 2 -19.42 -12.52 11.36
N CYS A 3 -20.52 -12.76 12.07
CA CYS A 3 -21.61 -13.67 11.65
C CYS A 3 -22.17 -13.34 10.25
N GLN A 4 -22.10 -12.07 9.82
CA GLN A 4 -22.54 -11.63 8.49
C GLN A 4 -21.55 -12.01 7.37
N ASP A 5 -20.24 -12.05 7.64
CA ASP A 5 -19.23 -12.41 6.65
C ASP A 5 -19.30 -13.90 6.31
N GLU A 6 -19.51 -14.74 7.32
CA GLU A 6 -19.71 -16.18 7.14
C GLU A 6 -20.99 -16.48 6.33
N GLN A 7 -22.06 -15.72 6.56
CA GLN A 7 -23.31 -15.89 5.83
C GLN A 7 -23.17 -15.52 4.35
N LEU A 8 -22.48 -14.42 4.03
CA LEU A 8 -22.20 -14.02 2.65
C LEU A 8 -21.40 -15.08 1.90
N VAL A 9 -20.29 -15.54 2.48
CA VAL A 9 -19.44 -16.57 1.88
C VAL A 9 -20.21 -17.88 1.68
N LYS A 10 -21.04 -18.27 2.66
CA LYS A 10 -21.89 -19.47 2.54
C LYS A 10 -22.89 -19.37 1.39
N THR A 11 -23.53 -18.22 1.22
CA THR A 11 -24.44 -17.97 0.08
C THR A 11 -23.69 -18.08 -1.25
N ILE A 12 -22.50 -17.46 -1.37
CA ILE A 12 -21.68 -17.52 -2.58
C ILE A 12 -21.25 -18.97 -2.89
N CYS A 13 -20.82 -19.73 -1.89
CA CYS A 13 -20.46 -21.13 -2.07
C CYS A 13 -21.65 -21.99 -2.54
N ASN A 14 -22.85 -21.72 -2.02
CA ASN A 14 -24.08 -22.41 -2.46
C ASN A 14 -24.43 -22.05 -3.91
N LEU A 15 -24.39 -20.76 -4.26
CA LEU A 15 -24.61 -20.29 -5.62
C LEU A 15 -23.61 -20.89 -6.60
N TYR A 16 -22.33 -20.91 -6.27
CA TYR A 16 -21.31 -21.60 -7.04
C TYR A 16 -21.67 -23.08 -7.26
N GLY A 17 -22.08 -23.79 -6.20
CA GLY A 17 -22.47 -25.20 -6.30
C GLY A 17 -23.72 -25.46 -7.15
N LYS A 18 -24.61 -24.48 -7.32
CA LYS A 18 -25.74 -24.54 -8.26
C LYS A 18 -25.29 -24.24 -9.69
N ILE A 19 -24.56 -23.13 -9.88
CA ILE A 19 -24.10 -22.67 -11.19
C ILE A 19 -23.15 -23.70 -11.83
N SER A 20 -22.27 -24.32 -11.05
CA SER A 20 -21.32 -25.32 -11.55
C SER A 20 -21.97 -26.62 -12.04
N LYS A 21 -23.27 -26.83 -11.77
CA LYS A 21 -24.05 -28.00 -12.21
C LYS A 21 -24.88 -27.73 -13.46
N LEU A 22 -24.92 -26.49 -13.95
CA LEU A 22 -25.64 -26.16 -15.17
C LEU A 22 -24.94 -26.79 -16.38
N GLU A 23 -25.73 -27.35 -17.29
CA GLU A 23 -25.21 -27.96 -18.53
C GLU A 23 -24.70 -26.90 -19.52
N SER A 24 -25.22 -25.68 -19.44
CA SER A 24 -24.83 -24.55 -20.29
C SER A 24 -24.86 -23.24 -19.51
N LEU A 25 -23.93 -22.34 -19.84
CA LEU A 25 -23.88 -20.97 -19.35
C LEU A 25 -24.50 -19.96 -20.33
N LYS A 26 -25.14 -20.43 -21.42
CA LYS A 26 -25.86 -19.56 -22.36
C LYS A 26 -27.08 -18.92 -21.69
N PRO A 27 -27.49 -17.71 -22.11
CA PRO A 27 -28.66 -17.04 -21.52
C PRO A 27 -29.90 -17.93 -21.53
N SER A 28 -30.45 -18.17 -20.35
CA SER A 28 -31.69 -18.90 -20.09
C SER A 28 -32.32 -18.37 -18.80
N GLU A 29 -33.58 -18.69 -18.52
CA GLU A 29 -34.25 -18.23 -17.29
C GLU A 29 -33.51 -18.67 -16.02
N ASP A 30 -33.06 -19.93 -15.97
CA ASP A 30 -32.31 -20.49 -14.84
C ASP A 30 -30.94 -19.83 -14.67
N VAL A 31 -30.18 -19.70 -15.77
CA VAL A 31 -28.85 -19.05 -15.77
C VAL A 31 -28.99 -17.60 -15.32
N ASN A 32 -29.91 -16.86 -15.93
CA ASN A 32 -30.13 -15.44 -15.63
C ASN A 32 -30.53 -15.23 -14.17
N THR A 33 -31.37 -16.11 -13.62
CA THR A 33 -31.81 -16.03 -12.21
C THR A 33 -30.64 -16.24 -11.26
N LEU A 34 -29.83 -17.28 -11.47
CA LEU A 34 -28.69 -17.59 -10.60
C LEU A 34 -27.60 -16.53 -10.67
N PHE A 35 -27.26 -16.01 -11.85
CA PHE A 35 -26.29 -14.93 -11.98
C PHE A 35 -26.81 -13.61 -11.41
N LYS A 36 -28.11 -13.30 -11.56
CA LYS A 36 -28.71 -12.12 -10.93
C LYS A 36 -28.66 -12.20 -9.40
N GLU A 37 -28.93 -13.37 -8.82
CA GLU A 37 -28.79 -13.62 -7.38
C GLU A 37 -27.33 -13.45 -6.93
N LEU A 38 -26.37 -14.00 -7.70
CA LEU A 38 -24.94 -13.88 -7.42
C LEU A 38 -24.46 -12.42 -7.45
N VAL A 39 -24.81 -11.68 -8.50
CA VAL A 39 -24.45 -10.26 -8.64
C VAL A 39 -25.09 -9.43 -7.53
N SER A 40 -26.37 -9.63 -7.25
CA SER A 40 -27.08 -8.93 -6.15
C SER A 40 -26.47 -9.22 -4.78
N THR A 41 -25.89 -10.41 -4.60
CA THR A 41 -25.17 -10.79 -3.37
C THR A 41 -23.82 -10.06 -3.24
N CYS A 42 -23.18 -9.70 -4.36
CA CYS A 42 -21.85 -9.09 -4.38
C CYS A 42 -21.86 -7.55 -4.51
N ILE A 43 -22.99 -6.92 -4.84
CA ILE A 43 -23.10 -5.45 -4.97
C ILE A 43 -23.04 -4.72 -3.62
N PRO A 44 -23.74 -5.14 -2.55
CA PRO A 44 -23.73 -4.39 -1.29
C PRO A 44 -22.30 -4.24 -0.75
N PRO A 45 -21.85 -3.00 -0.40
CA PRO A 45 -20.52 -2.82 0.15
C PRO A 45 -20.45 -3.48 1.53
N ASN A 46 -19.46 -4.35 1.72
CA ASN A 46 -19.12 -4.89 3.03
C ASN A 46 -17.67 -4.50 3.35
N PRO A 47 -17.43 -3.53 4.25
CA PRO A 47 -16.08 -3.06 4.57
C PRO A 47 -15.29 -4.03 5.48
N ASN A 48 -15.96 -5.02 6.08
CA ASN A 48 -15.33 -5.96 7.00
C ASN A 48 -14.77 -7.19 6.28
N ILE A 49 -15.21 -7.45 5.04
CA ILE A 49 -14.79 -8.62 4.28
C ILE A 49 -13.53 -8.34 3.47
N ASP A 50 -12.47 -9.08 3.79
CA ASP A 50 -11.26 -9.13 2.98
C ASP A 50 -11.22 -10.45 2.21
N VAL A 51 -11.71 -10.40 0.98
CA VAL A 51 -11.78 -11.57 0.09
C VAL A 51 -10.39 -12.17 -0.17
N THR A 52 -9.29 -11.42 -0.01
CA THR A 52 -7.92 -11.94 -0.22
C THR A 52 -7.40 -12.77 0.94
N LYS A 53 -7.99 -12.65 2.13
CA LYS A 53 -7.55 -13.34 3.36
C LYS A 53 -8.41 -14.55 3.73
N MET A 54 -9.35 -14.93 2.87
CA MET A 54 -10.20 -16.10 3.09
C MET A 54 -9.42 -17.40 2.94
N CYS A 55 -9.95 -18.49 3.51
CA CYS A 55 -9.33 -19.80 3.45
C CYS A 55 -9.17 -20.32 2.01
N ASP A 56 -8.22 -21.25 1.82
CA ASP A 56 -7.83 -21.77 0.50
C ASP A 56 -9.02 -22.33 -0.29
N THR A 57 -9.96 -23.02 0.38
CA THR A 57 -11.17 -23.53 -0.26
C THR A 57 -12.03 -22.43 -0.88
N VAL A 58 -12.17 -21.28 -0.20
CA VAL A 58 -12.95 -20.15 -0.72
C VAL A 58 -12.19 -19.42 -1.83
N GLN A 59 -10.86 -19.36 -1.76
CA GLN A 59 -10.03 -18.85 -2.86
C GLN A 59 -10.17 -19.70 -4.13
N GLU A 60 -10.18 -21.03 -4.00
CA GLU A 60 -10.39 -21.93 -5.12
C GLU A 60 -11.78 -21.75 -5.75
N ILE A 61 -12.83 -21.67 -4.92
CA ILE A 61 -14.19 -21.39 -5.39
C ILE A 61 -14.23 -20.06 -6.13
N ARG A 62 -13.61 -19.01 -5.56
CA ARG A 62 -13.52 -17.69 -6.17
C ARG A 62 -12.84 -17.74 -7.55
N GLN A 63 -11.70 -18.42 -7.68
CA GLN A 63 -11.02 -18.55 -8.98
C GLN A 63 -11.91 -19.22 -10.03
N LYS A 64 -12.60 -20.30 -9.65
CA LYS A 64 -13.54 -21.00 -10.55
C LYS A 64 -14.75 -20.14 -10.90
N LEU A 65 -15.27 -19.40 -9.92
CA LEU A 65 -16.42 -18.51 -10.10
C LEU A 65 -16.09 -17.36 -11.06
N ILE A 66 -14.92 -16.74 -10.93
CA ILE A 66 -14.45 -15.70 -11.87
C ILE A 66 -14.43 -16.26 -13.30
N LYS A 67 -13.89 -17.46 -13.49
CA LYS A 67 -13.87 -18.14 -14.79
C LYS A 67 -15.27 -18.34 -15.38
N ILE A 68 -16.18 -18.88 -14.56
CA ILE A 68 -17.59 -19.09 -14.93
C ILE A 68 -18.28 -17.76 -15.27
N CYS A 69 -18.02 -16.69 -14.50
CA CYS A 69 -18.59 -15.37 -14.77
C CYS A 69 -18.11 -14.83 -16.12
N GLY A 70 -16.81 -14.96 -16.44
CA GLY A 70 -16.29 -14.53 -17.73
C GLY A 70 -16.86 -15.30 -18.92
N GLU A 71 -17.02 -16.62 -18.79
CA GLU A 71 -17.65 -17.45 -19.83
C GLU A 71 -19.13 -17.09 -20.04
N ALA A 72 -19.88 -16.89 -18.95
CA ALA A 72 -21.28 -16.49 -19.02
C ALA A 72 -21.46 -15.07 -19.59
N GLU A 73 -20.59 -14.12 -19.20
CA GLU A 73 -20.57 -12.76 -19.75
C GLU A 73 -20.31 -12.78 -21.26
N GLY A 74 -19.33 -13.56 -21.73
CA GLY A 74 -19.06 -13.73 -23.16
C GLY A 74 -20.24 -14.33 -23.94
N HIS A 75 -20.95 -15.31 -23.36
CA HIS A 75 -22.17 -15.85 -23.98
C HIS A 75 -23.32 -14.83 -24.02
N LEU A 76 -23.48 -14.04 -22.96
CA LEU A 76 -24.48 -12.99 -22.88
C LEU A 76 -24.22 -11.91 -23.94
N GLU A 77 -22.99 -11.40 -24.01
CA GLU A 77 -22.59 -10.41 -25.01
C GLU A 77 -22.77 -10.94 -26.44
N HIS A 78 -22.39 -12.19 -26.70
CA HIS A 78 -22.58 -12.79 -28.02
C HIS A 78 -24.06 -12.92 -28.38
N HIS A 79 -24.90 -13.38 -27.44
CA HIS A 79 -26.34 -13.52 -27.66
C HIS A 79 -26.99 -12.18 -28.02
N PHE A 80 -26.71 -11.14 -27.23
CA PHE A 80 -27.26 -9.81 -27.48
C PHE A 80 -26.67 -9.17 -28.74
N SER A 81 -25.39 -9.37 -29.04
CA SER A 81 -24.80 -8.91 -30.30
C SER A 81 -25.52 -9.52 -31.50
N SER A 82 -25.78 -10.83 -31.48
CA SER A 82 -26.51 -11.51 -32.56
C SER A 82 -27.94 -10.95 -32.73
N ILE A 83 -28.65 -10.67 -31.62
CA ILE A 83 -29.97 -10.03 -31.66
C ILE A 83 -29.86 -8.62 -32.27
N LEU A 84 -28.94 -7.80 -31.78
CA LEU A 84 -28.76 -6.42 -32.22
C LEU A 84 -28.41 -6.34 -33.70
N THR A 85 -27.55 -7.23 -34.20
CA THR A 85 -27.21 -7.31 -35.63
C THR A 85 -28.32 -7.87 -36.51
N SER A 86 -29.40 -8.41 -35.93
CA SER A 86 -30.55 -8.93 -36.70
C SER A 86 -31.57 -7.85 -37.06
N PHE A 87 -31.49 -6.67 -36.44
CA PHE A 87 -32.33 -5.53 -36.80
C PHE A 87 -31.96 -4.96 -38.18
N GLN A 88 -32.94 -4.39 -38.86
CA GLN A 88 -32.77 -3.85 -40.22
C GLN A 88 -32.21 -2.41 -40.24
N ASP A 89 -32.40 -1.66 -39.15
CA ASP A 89 -31.85 -0.32 -38.95
C ASP A 89 -30.54 -0.37 -38.13
N ASN A 90 -29.94 0.80 -37.85
CA ASN A 90 -28.64 0.87 -37.18
C ASN A 90 -28.69 0.13 -35.80
N PRO A 91 -27.92 -0.96 -35.61
CA PRO A 91 -27.93 -1.75 -34.38
C PRO A 91 -27.66 -0.92 -33.11
N LEU A 92 -26.91 0.17 -33.22
CA LEU A 92 -26.55 1.04 -32.10
C LEU A 92 -27.75 1.78 -31.48
N ASN A 93 -28.87 1.90 -32.21
CA ASN A 93 -30.10 2.49 -31.68
C ASN A 93 -30.80 1.59 -30.65
N HIS A 94 -30.49 0.29 -30.65
CA HIS A 94 -31.17 -0.73 -29.86
C HIS A 94 -30.35 -1.23 -28.66
N LEU A 95 -29.24 -0.57 -28.34
CA LEU A 95 -28.33 -0.99 -27.25
C LEU A 95 -29.03 -1.04 -25.88
N ASN A 96 -30.13 -0.30 -25.70
CA ASN A 96 -30.97 -0.34 -24.51
C ASN A 96 -31.64 -1.70 -24.25
N LEU A 97 -31.68 -2.61 -25.24
CA LEU A 97 -32.14 -3.99 -25.05
C LEU A 97 -31.17 -4.83 -24.22
N PHE A 98 -29.88 -4.45 -24.17
CA PHE A 98 -28.91 -5.14 -23.33
C PHE A 98 -29.20 -4.83 -21.85
N PRO A 99 -29.40 -5.86 -20.98
CA PRO A 99 -29.90 -5.66 -19.61
C PRO A 99 -29.03 -4.75 -18.74
N TYR A 100 -27.72 -4.66 -19.03
CA TYR A 100 -26.77 -3.87 -18.26
C TYR A 100 -26.33 -2.58 -18.96
N TYR A 101 -27.02 -2.16 -20.03
CA TYR A 101 -26.61 -0.99 -20.82
C TYR A 101 -26.52 0.30 -19.99
N SER A 102 -27.47 0.52 -19.08
CA SER A 102 -27.43 1.66 -18.15
C SER A 102 -26.20 1.64 -17.24
N ASN A 103 -25.74 0.46 -16.82
CA ASN A 103 -24.53 0.30 -16.02
C ASN A 103 -23.29 0.67 -16.85
N TYR A 104 -23.26 0.29 -18.14
CA TYR A 104 -22.20 0.67 -19.07
C TYR A 104 -22.18 2.18 -19.37
N LEU A 105 -23.34 2.85 -19.42
CA LEU A 105 -23.38 4.31 -19.54
C LEU A 105 -22.77 5.00 -18.31
N LYS A 106 -23.13 4.55 -17.10
CA LYS A 106 -22.55 5.07 -15.85
C LYS A 106 -21.05 4.80 -15.78
N LEU A 107 -20.63 3.57 -16.11
CA LEU A 107 -19.22 3.17 -16.10
C LEU A 107 -18.40 3.91 -17.15
N GLY A 108 -18.88 4.02 -18.38
CA GLY A 108 -18.20 4.75 -19.45
C GLY A 108 -18.04 6.24 -19.13
N LYS A 109 -19.06 6.86 -18.50
CA LYS A 109 -18.96 8.24 -18.01
C LYS A 109 -17.91 8.38 -16.91
N LEU A 110 -17.91 7.47 -15.93
CA LEU A 110 -16.91 7.43 -14.86
C LEU A 110 -15.49 7.24 -15.40
N GLU A 111 -15.30 6.29 -16.33
CA GLU A 111 -14.01 6.02 -16.98
C GLU A 111 -13.53 7.24 -17.76
N PHE A 112 -14.42 7.94 -18.47
CA PHE A 112 -14.10 9.19 -19.14
C PHE A 112 -13.69 10.30 -18.17
N ASP A 113 -14.45 10.50 -17.09
CA ASP A 113 -14.16 11.56 -16.10
C ASP A 113 -12.81 11.32 -15.42
N LEU A 114 -12.54 10.08 -15.00
CA LEU A 114 -11.24 9.71 -14.44
C LEU A 114 -10.11 9.88 -15.47
N LEU A 115 -10.34 9.56 -16.75
CA LEU A 115 -9.34 9.75 -17.78
C LEU A 115 -9.05 11.25 -18.00
N ALA A 116 -10.09 12.07 -18.11
CA ALA A 116 -9.98 13.51 -18.33
C ALA A 116 -9.26 14.22 -17.18
N GLU A 117 -9.55 13.84 -15.93
CA GLU A 117 -8.87 14.34 -14.74
C GLU A 117 -7.37 14.04 -14.75
N ASN A 118 -6.97 12.87 -15.25
CA ASN A 118 -5.59 12.39 -15.21
C ASN A 118 -4.77 12.73 -16.48
N LEU A 119 -5.41 13.27 -17.52
CA LEU A 119 -4.77 13.70 -18.77
C LEU A 119 -4.52 15.22 -18.85
N ASN A 120 -4.84 16.00 -17.80
CA ASN A 120 -4.59 17.46 -17.74
C ASN A 120 -5.09 18.23 -18.99
N GLY A 121 -6.28 17.87 -19.50
CA GLY A 121 -6.88 18.50 -20.68
C GLY A 121 -6.36 17.98 -22.04
N PHE A 122 -5.46 16.99 -22.06
CA PHE A 122 -5.11 16.27 -23.27
C PHE A 122 -6.25 15.32 -23.68
N VAL A 123 -6.70 15.43 -24.93
CA VAL A 123 -7.68 14.51 -25.51
C VAL A 123 -6.92 13.39 -26.25
N PRO A 124 -7.09 12.12 -25.87
CA PRO A 124 -6.39 11.02 -26.51
C PRO A 124 -6.85 10.85 -27.95
N LYS A 125 -5.90 10.64 -28.88
CA LYS A 125 -6.19 10.46 -30.30
C LYS A 125 -6.41 8.99 -30.63
N ASN A 126 -5.60 8.11 -30.06
CA ASN A 126 -5.70 6.66 -30.29
C ASN A 126 -5.86 5.92 -28.96
N ILE A 127 -6.94 5.17 -28.82
CA ILE A 127 -7.21 4.32 -27.66
C ILE A 127 -7.24 2.85 -28.08
N ALA A 128 -6.54 1.99 -27.34
CA ALA A 128 -6.66 0.55 -27.47
C ALA A 128 -7.57 -0.04 -26.39
N PHE A 129 -8.47 -0.95 -26.75
CA PHE A 129 -9.29 -1.75 -25.85
C PHE A 129 -8.90 -3.21 -25.96
N ILE A 130 -8.37 -3.79 -24.89
CA ILE A 130 -7.92 -5.18 -24.86
C ILE A 130 -9.00 -6.02 -24.18
N GLY A 131 -9.51 -7.02 -24.91
CA GLY A 131 -10.64 -7.84 -24.49
C GLY A 131 -11.96 -7.10 -24.64
N SER A 132 -12.23 -6.58 -25.83
CA SER A 132 -13.45 -5.80 -26.11
C SER A 132 -14.72 -6.64 -26.18
N GLY A 133 -14.59 -7.95 -26.47
CA GLY A 133 -15.73 -8.85 -26.63
C GLY A 133 -16.56 -8.62 -27.90
N PRO A 134 -17.58 -9.48 -28.13
CA PRO A 134 -18.51 -9.33 -29.25
C PRO A 134 -19.40 -8.09 -29.14
N LEU A 135 -19.60 -7.58 -27.92
CA LEU A 135 -20.41 -6.39 -27.65
C LEU A 135 -19.55 -5.30 -27.00
N PRO A 136 -18.76 -4.53 -27.78
CA PRO A 136 -17.75 -3.60 -27.26
C PRO A 136 -18.38 -2.30 -26.71
N LEU A 137 -19.27 -2.41 -25.72
CA LEU A 137 -20.09 -1.29 -25.22
C LEU A 137 -19.24 -0.14 -24.69
N THR A 138 -18.14 -0.42 -24.01
CA THR A 138 -17.31 0.62 -23.41
C THR A 138 -16.73 1.54 -24.47
N SER A 139 -16.15 0.97 -25.53
CA SER A 139 -15.58 1.74 -26.63
C SER A 139 -16.67 2.43 -27.44
N ILE A 140 -17.83 1.80 -27.66
CA ILE A 140 -19.00 2.44 -28.29
C ILE A 140 -19.49 3.65 -27.48
N VAL A 141 -19.70 3.50 -26.18
CA VAL A 141 -20.20 4.59 -25.30
C VAL A 141 -19.22 5.77 -25.29
N LEU A 142 -17.92 5.50 -25.18
CA LEU A 142 -16.90 6.54 -25.23
C LEU A 142 -16.86 7.23 -26.60
N ALA A 143 -16.87 6.46 -27.69
CA ALA A 143 -16.83 6.99 -29.05
C ALA A 143 -18.06 7.85 -29.40
N SER A 144 -19.24 7.46 -28.92
CA SER A 144 -20.51 8.15 -29.19
C SER A 144 -20.72 9.39 -28.31
N ALA A 145 -20.42 9.28 -27.02
CA ALA A 145 -20.85 10.28 -26.03
C ALA A 145 -19.75 11.22 -25.55
N HIS A 146 -18.47 10.81 -25.59
CA HIS A 146 -17.41 11.48 -24.83
C HIS A 146 -16.16 11.85 -25.66
N LEU A 147 -15.78 11.03 -26.63
CA LEU A 147 -14.53 11.12 -27.38
C LEU A 147 -14.80 10.99 -28.89
N LYS A 148 -15.44 12.01 -29.45
CA LYS A 148 -15.93 12.02 -30.83
C LYS A 148 -14.81 12.08 -31.89
N ASP A 149 -13.66 12.65 -31.54
CA ASP A 149 -12.51 12.81 -32.45
C ASP A 149 -11.42 11.75 -32.24
N THR A 150 -11.69 10.73 -31.42
CA THR A 150 -10.75 9.68 -31.04
C THR A 150 -10.97 8.41 -31.88
N THR A 151 -9.88 7.73 -32.24
CA THR A 151 -9.91 6.40 -32.86
C THR A 151 -9.77 5.32 -31.80
N PHE A 152 -10.49 4.21 -32.01
CA PHE A 152 -10.60 3.11 -31.07
C PHE A 152 -10.16 1.81 -31.74
N HIS A 153 -9.16 1.16 -31.16
CA HIS A 153 -8.63 -0.12 -31.61
C HIS A 153 -9.02 -1.20 -30.60
N ASN A 154 -9.94 -2.07 -30.99
CA ASN A 154 -10.49 -3.13 -30.16
C ASN A 154 -9.76 -4.43 -30.48
N PHE A 155 -9.17 -5.06 -29.47
CA PHE A 155 -8.41 -6.29 -29.58
C PHE A 155 -9.16 -7.42 -28.88
N ASP A 156 -9.31 -8.55 -29.58
CA ASP A 156 -9.88 -9.77 -29.03
C ASP A 156 -9.20 -10.99 -29.65
N ILE A 157 -9.06 -12.06 -28.88
CA ILE A 157 -8.48 -13.32 -29.35
C ILE A 157 -9.48 -14.12 -30.21
N ALA A 158 -10.78 -13.91 -30.00
CA ALA A 158 -11.83 -14.66 -30.69
C ALA A 158 -12.22 -13.97 -32.01
N PRO A 159 -12.05 -14.64 -33.18
CA PRO A 159 -12.44 -14.07 -34.47
C PRO A 159 -13.95 -13.77 -34.56
N SER A 160 -14.78 -14.61 -33.94
CA SER A 160 -16.23 -14.43 -33.92
C SER A 160 -16.66 -13.18 -33.15
N ALA A 161 -15.95 -12.83 -32.08
CA ALA A 161 -16.21 -11.64 -31.29
C ALA A 161 -16.01 -10.37 -32.15
N ASN A 162 -14.84 -10.23 -32.76
CA ASN A 162 -14.54 -9.09 -33.63
C ASN A 162 -15.44 -9.02 -34.87
N SER A 163 -15.87 -10.16 -35.41
CA SER A 163 -16.79 -10.18 -36.56
C SER A 163 -18.16 -9.60 -36.20
N LEU A 164 -18.72 -9.98 -35.05
CA LEU A 164 -19.98 -9.42 -34.55
C LEU A 164 -19.84 -7.95 -34.15
N ALA A 165 -18.75 -7.61 -33.45
CA ALA A 165 -18.47 -6.25 -33.02
C ALA A 165 -18.33 -5.28 -34.21
N SER A 166 -17.66 -5.71 -35.28
CA SER A 166 -17.56 -4.95 -36.54
C SER A 166 -18.91 -4.78 -37.21
N LEU A 167 -19.73 -5.85 -37.25
CA LEU A 167 -21.07 -5.79 -37.84
C LEU A 167 -21.98 -4.81 -37.09
N LEU A 168 -21.90 -4.77 -35.75
CA LEU A 168 -22.69 -3.84 -34.91
C LEU A 168 -22.47 -2.37 -35.26
N VAL A 169 -21.22 -1.97 -35.53
CA VAL A 169 -20.88 -0.57 -35.81
C VAL A 169 -20.90 -0.23 -37.31
N SER A 170 -20.91 -1.24 -38.19
CA SER A 170 -20.78 -1.07 -39.64
C SER A 170 -21.84 -0.16 -40.27
N SER A 171 -23.04 -0.11 -39.69
CA SER A 171 -24.16 0.71 -40.18
C SER A 171 -24.08 2.18 -39.76
N ASP A 172 -23.20 2.51 -38.80
CA ASP A 172 -23.03 3.88 -38.31
C ASP A 172 -21.93 4.61 -39.12
N PRO A 173 -22.24 5.75 -39.77
CA PRO A 173 -21.31 6.40 -40.70
C PRO A 173 -20.09 7.04 -40.03
N ASP A 174 -20.18 7.39 -38.75
CA ASP A 174 -19.07 8.01 -38.00
C ASP A 174 -18.27 6.94 -37.24
N ILE A 175 -18.96 6.12 -36.45
CA ILE A 175 -18.32 5.14 -35.57
C ILE A 175 -17.59 4.06 -36.37
N SER A 176 -18.13 3.62 -37.51
CA SER A 176 -17.47 2.64 -38.39
C SER A 176 -16.11 3.12 -38.94
N GLN A 177 -15.90 4.43 -39.07
CA GLN A 177 -14.65 5.00 -39.56
C GLN A 177 -13.59 5.14 -38.46
N ARG A 178 -14.02 5.16 -37.19
CA ARG A 178 -13.15 5.40 -36.04
C ARG A 178 -12.90 4.15 -35.20
N MET A 179 -13.69 3.09 -35.35
CA MET A 179 -13.53 1.83 -34.62
C MET A 179 -12.92 0.74 -35.49
N PHE A 180 -11.79 0.20 -35.06
CA PHE A 180 -11.09 -0.90 -35.71
C PHE A 180 -11.08 -2.13 -34.80
N PHE A 181 -11.16 -3.33 -35.40
CA PHE A 181 -11.19 -4.60 -34.68
C PHE A 181 -10.03 -5.49 -35.12
N HIS A 182 -9.27 -6.00 -34.15
CA HIS A 182 -8.02 -6.74 -34.35
C HIS A 182 -8.12 -8.11 -33.69
N THR A 183 -8.13 -9.16 -34.52
CA THR A 183 -8.16 -10.55 -34.06
C THR A 183 -6.75 -11.05 -33.82
N VAL A 184 -6.26 -10.90 -32.58
CA VAL A 184 -4.88 -11.22 -32.19
C VAL A 184 -4.79 -11.36 -30.67
N ASP A 185 -3.90 -12.24 -30.20
CA ASP A 185 -3.52 -12.23 -28.78
C ASP A 185 -2.69 -10.97 -28.50
N ILE A 186 -3.08 -10.20 -27.48
CA ILE A 186 -2.37 -8.99 -27.09
C ILE A 186 -0.89 -9.25 -26.77
N MET A 187 -0.56 -10.46 -26.31
CA MET A 187 0.82 -10.87 -26.02
C MET A 187 1.72 -10.90 -27.27
N ASP A 188 1.14 -11.01 -28.47
CA ASP A 188 1.87 -10.96 -29.75
C ASP A 188 2.00 -9.54 -30.31
N VAL A 189 1.21 -8.59 -29.78
CA VAL A 189 1.21 -7.20 -30.21
C VAL A 189 2.29 -6.42 -29.45
N THR A 190 3.25 -5.84 -30.16
CA THR A 190 4.41 -5.17 -29.56
C THR A 190 4.53 -3.71 -30.03
N GLU A 191 5.16 -3.45 -31.17
CA GLU A 191 5.50 -2.09 -31.62
C GLU A 191 4.27 -1.18 -31.82
N SER A 192 3.13 -1.73 -32.22
CA SER A 192 1.90 -0.95 -32.39
C SER A 192 1.35 -0.41 -31.06
N LEU A 193 1.69 -1.01 -29.90
CA LEU A 193 1.27 -0.51 -28.59
C LEU A 193 1.85 0.87 -28.25
N LYS A 194 2.95 1.28 -28.91
CA LYS A 194 3.53 2.61 -28.76
C LYS A 194 2.71 3.72 -29.40
N SER A 195 1.77 3.37 -30.29
CA SER A 195 0.93 4.35 -31.00
C SER A 195 -0.31 4.80 -30.23
N PHE A 196 -0.63 4.11 -29.12
CA PHE A 196 -1.80 4.40 -28.30
C PHE A 196 -1.45 5.33 -27.14
N ASP A 197 -2.26 6.38 -26.99
CA ASP A 197 -2.17 7.32 -25.87
C ASP A 197 -2.73 6.69 -24.59
N VAL A 198 -3.77 5.87 -24.75
CA VAL A 198 -4.47 5.18 -23.67
C VAL A 198 -4.72 3.74 -24.06
N VAL A 199 -4.48 2.83 -23.12
CA VAL A 199 -4.77 1.40 -23.25
C VAL A 199 -5.74 1.00 -22.16
N PHE A 200 -6.90 0.48 -22.54
CA PHE A 200 -7.90 -0.12 -21.67
C PHE A 200 -7.68 -1.62 -21.58
N LEU A 201 -7.56 -2.14 -20.36
CA LEU A 201 -7.48 -3.55 -20.07
C LEU A 201 -8.78 -4.01 -19.40
N ALA A 202 -9.59 -4.80 -20.13
CA ALA A 202 -10.86 -5.30 -19.62
C ALA A 202 -10.68 -6.22 -18.41
N ALA A 203 -11.75 -6.40 -17.63
CA ALA A 203 -11.68 -7.14 -16.38
C ALA A 203 -11.32 -8.61 -16.59
N LEU A 204 -11.80 -9.19 -17.69
CA LEU A 204 -11.71 -10.61 -18.05
C LEU A 204 -10.43 -10.99 -18.82
N VAL A 205 -9.53 -10.03 -19.07
CA VAL A 205 -8.23 -10.34 -19.67
C VAL A 205 -7.27 -10.80 -18.57
N GLY A 206 -6.77 -12.03 -18.71
CA GLY A 206 -6.03 -12.71 -17.65
C GLY A 206 -6.95 -13.12 -16.50
N MET A 207 -7.72 -14.19 -16.70
CA MET A 207 -8.74 -14.65 -15.74
C MET A 207 -8.16 -15.06 -14.38
N ASN A 208 -6.87 -15.40 -14.37
CA ASN A 208 -6.09 -15.67 -13.16
C ASN A 208 -5.13 -14.52 -12.88
N LYS A 209 -4.79 -14.33 -11.60
CA LYS A 209 -3.91 -13.23 -11.16
C LYS A 209 -2.56 -13.25 -11.89
N GLU A 210 -1.98 -14.43 -12.06
CA GLU A 210 -0.67 -14.62 -12.70
C GLU A 210 -0.70 -14.31 -14.20
N GLU A 211 -1.82 -14.56 -14.87
CA GLU A 211 -2.00 -14.21 -16.29
C GLU A 211 -2.22 -12.72 -16.45
N LYS A 212 -3.05 -12.11 -15.59
CA LYS A 212 -3.30 -10.67 -15.62
C LYS A 212 -2.02 -9.87 -15.40
N VAL A 213 -1.20 -10.28 -14.42
CA VAL A 213 0.12 -9.68 -14.18
C VAL A 213 1.04 -9.84 -15.41
N ARG A 214 1.04 -11.01 -16.07
CA ARG A 214 1.82 -11.22 -17.31
C ARG A 214 1.40 -10.28 -18.43
N VAL A 215 0.10 -10.04 -18.60
CA VAL A 215 -0.41 -9.06 -19.58
C VAL A 215 0.00 -7.65 -19.19
N ILE A 216 -0.10 -7.26 -17.92
CA ILE A 216 0.34 -5.95 -17.44
C ILE A 216 1.83 -5.74 -17.68
N GLU A 217 2.68 -6.74 -17.40
CA GLU A 217 4.13 -6.70 -17.69
C GLU A 217 4.43 -6.60 -19.19
N HIS A 218 3.60 -7.20 -20.03
CA HIS A 218 3.72 -7.08 -21.48
C HIS A 218 3.39 -5.67 -21.96
N LEU A 219 2.31 -5.07 -21.43
CA LEU A 219 1.93 -3.69 -21.72
C LEU A 219 2.98 -2.70 -21.22
N GLU A 220 3.52 -2.92 -20.02
CA GLU A 220 4.62 -2.13 -19.46
C GLU A 220 5.79 -2.05 -20.43
N LYS A 221 6.19 -3.16 -21.04
CA LYS A 221 7.33 -3.20 -21.97
C LYS A 221 7.06 -2.44 -23.27
N HIS A 222 5.85 -2.55 -23.81
CA HIS A 222 5.57 -2.15 -25.20
C HIS A 222 4.79 -0.85 -25.37
N MET A 223 4.10 -0.34 -24.34
CA MET A 223 3.42 0.96 -24.41
C MET A 223 4.40 2.14 -24.55
N ALA A 224 3.94 3.30 -25.02
CA ALA A 224 4.79 4.50 -25.02
C ALA A 224 5.02 5.03 -23.59
N PRO A 225 6.22 5.54 -23.25
CA PRO A 225 6.44 6.28 -22.01
C PRO A 225 5.42 7.42 -21.85
N GLY A 226 4.82 7.54 -20.68
CA GLY A 226 3.78 8.53 -20.40
C GLY A 226 2.37 8.18 -20.90
N ALA A 227 2.19 7.10 -21.67
CA ALA A 227 0.86 6.59 -22.02
C ALA A 227 0.12 6.07 -20.78
N VAL A 228 -1.21 6.13 -20.82
CA VAL A 228 -2.07 5.75 -19.69
C VAL A 228 -2.59 4.33 -19.88
N LEU A 229 -2.47 3.51 -18.84
CA LEU A 229 -3.14 2.23 -18.72
C LEU A 229 -4.35 2.41 -17.80
N MET A 230 -5.55 2.20 -18.35
CA MET A 230 -6.77 2.08 -17.56
C MET A 230 -7.15 0.61 -17.46
N LEU A 231 -7.38 0.10 -16.26
CA LEU A 231 -7.75 -1.30 -16.07
C LEU A 231 -8.95 -1.44 -15.15
N ARG A 232 -9.74 -2.48 -15.42
CA ARG A 232 -10.84 -2.89 -14.56
C ARG A 232 -10.37 -3.90 -13.50
N SER A 233 -10.71 -3.61 -12.26
CA SER A 233 -10.39 -4.36 -11.04
C SER A 233 -11.68 -4.59 -10.23
N ALA A 234 -11.54 -5.11 -9.02
CA ALA A 234 -12.64 -5.35 -8.10
C ALA A 234 -12.24 -5.05 -6.64
N HIS A 235 -13.23 -4.76 -5.80
CA HIS A 235 -13.02 -4.46 -4.39
C HIS A 235 -14.18 -5.01 -3.52
N GLY A 236 -13.85 -5.45 -2.31
CA GLY A 236 -14.83 -6.03 -1.38
C GLY A 236 -15.52 -7.28 -1.96
N PRO A 237 -16.82 -7.50 -1.71
CA PRO A 237 -17.57 -8.65 -2.24
C PRO A 237 -17.55 -8.78 -3.77
N ARG A 238 -17.41 -7.67 -4.50
CA ARG A 238 -17.32 -7.69 -5.98
C ARG A 238 -16.12 -8.48 -6.49
N ALA A 239 -15.11 -8.72 -5.64
CA ALA A 239 -13.95 -9.53 -5.97
C ALA A 239 -14.26 -11.03 -6.18
N PHE A 240 -15.47 -11.49 -5.87
CA PHE A 240 -15.94 -12.82 -6.26
C PHE A 240 -16.32 -12.92 -7.75
N LEU A 241 -16.61 -11.79 -8.39
CA LEU A 241 -17.02 -11.71 -9.80
C LEU A 241 -15.83 -11.43 -10.73
N TYR A 242 -14.91 -10.57 -10.29
CA TYR A 242 -13.79 -10.09 -11.12
C TYR A 242 -12.44 -10.16 -10.38
N PRO A 243 -11.32 -10.29 -11.11
CA PRO A 243 -9.99 -10.33 -10.52
C PRO A 243 -9.59 -8.97 -9.90
N ILE A 244 -8.91 -9.04 -8.76
CA ILE A 244 -8.34 -7.87 -8.07
C ILE A 244 -6.96 -7.59 -8.68
N VAL A 245 -6.74 -6.35 -9.10
CA VAL A 245 -5.42 -5.79 -9.40
C VAL A 245 -5.03 -4.85 -8.27
N GLU A 246 -3.92 -5.15 -7.61
CA GLU A 246 -3.34 -4.30 -6.56
C GLU A 246 -2.24 -3.40 -7.12
N PRO A 247 -1.91 -2.27 -6.48
CA PRO A 247 -0.80 -1.40 -6.92
C PRO A 247 0.55 -2.11 -7.09
N ARG A 248 0.80 -3.19 -6.31
CA ARG A 248 2.03 -4.00 -6.42
C ARG A 248 2.14 -4.80 -7.73
N ASP A 249 1.00 -5.03 -8.37
CA ASP A 249 0.88 -5.79 -9.63
C ASP A 249 1.18 -4.89 -10.85
N LEU A 250 1.27 -3.56 -10.65
CA LEU A 250 1.49 -2.54 -11.67
C LEU A 250 2.94 -2.02 -11.71
N GLN A 251 3.91 -2.93 -11.62
CA GLN A 251 5.33 -2.55 -11.71
C GLN A 251 5.62 -1.87 -13.05
N GLY A 252 6.38 -0.77 -13.03
CA GLY A 252 6.67 0.06 -14.22
C GLY A 252 5.60 1.10 -14.56
N PHE A 253 4.47 1.09 -13.84
CA PHE A 253 3.45 2.13 -13.91
C PHE A 253 3.37 2.94 -12.60
N GLU A 254 3.07 4.22 -12.72
CA GLU A 254 2.66 5.10 -11.64
C GLU A 254 1.13 5.04 -11.50
N VAL A 255 0.61 4.63 -10.35
CA VAL A 255 -0.84 4.62 -10.11
C VAL A 255 -1.30 6.05 -9.81
N LEU A 256 -2.13 6.60 -10.69
CA LEU A 256 -2.65 7.96 -10.58
C LEU A 256 -3.92 8.01 -9.74
N SER A 257 -4.87 7.10 -10.02
CA SER A 257 -6.15 7.06 -9.31
C SER A 257 -6.71 5.62 -9.23
N ILE A 258 -7.45 5.36 -8.16
CA ILE A 258 -8.20 4.11 -7.96
C ILE A 258 -9.60 4.51 -7.51
N TYR A 259 -10.61 4.03 -8.23
CA TYR A 259 -12.01 4.25 -7.91
C TYR A 259 -12.71 2.92 -7.62
N HIS A 260 -13.41 2.88 -6.48
CA HIS A 260 -14.21 1.74 -6.06
C HIS A 260 -15.68 2.15 -6.04
N PRO A 261 -16.52 1.65 -6.98
CA PRO A 261 -17.93 2.00 -7.01
C PRO A 261 -18.66 1.51 -5.77
N THR A 262 -19.60 2.33 -5.28
CA THR A 262 -20.50 2.01 -4.16
C THR A 262 -21.94 1.78 -4.59
N ASP A 263 -22.23 1.99 -5.88
CA ASP A 263 -23.54 1.82 -6.50
C ASP A 263 -23.60 0.49 -7.30
N ASP A 264 -24.53 0.40 -8.25
CA ASP A 264 -24.74 -0.80 -9.09
C ASP A 264 -23.57 -1.08 -10.06
N VAL A 265 -22.59 -0.18 -10.17
CA VAL A 265 -21.38 -0.42 -10.96
C VAL A 265 -20.50 -1.44 -10.25
N ILE A 266 -20.05 -2.46 -10.99
CA ILE A 266 -19.31 -3.59 -10.41
C ILE A 266 -17.80 -3.37 -10.52
N ASN A 267 -17.29 -2.90 -11.64
CA ASN A 267 -15.84 -2.79 -11.83
C ASN A 267 -15.26 -1.60 -11.07
N SER A 268 -14.23 -1.86 -10.26
CA SER A 268 -13.32 -0.81 -9.84
C SER A 268 -12.46 -0.38 -11.03
N VAL A 269 -12.11 0.89 -11.10
CA VAL A 269 -11.27 1.44 -12.18
C VAL A 269 -9.94 1.86 -11.58
N VAL A 270 -8.84 1.44 -12.19
CA VAL A 270 -7.49 1.88 -11.83
C VAL A 270 -6.89 2.59 -13.03
N VAL A 271 -6.40 3.80 -12.81
CA VAL A 271 -5.71 4.61 -13.83
C VAL A 271 -4.25 4.68 -13.45
N SER A 272 -3.38 4.26 -14.36
CA SER A 272 -1.94 4.30 -14.15
C SER A 272 -1.21 4.83 -15.39
N LYS A 273 -0.02 5.38 -15.20
CA LYS A 273 0.78 6.00 -16.26
C LYS A 273 2.11 5.28 -16.39
N LYS A 274 2.52 4.95 -17.62
CA LYS A 274 3.80 4.30 -17.86
C LYS A 274 4.96 5.24 -17.52
N LEU A 275 5.90 4.76 -16.70
CA LEU A 275 7.10 5.53 -16.31
C LEU A 275 8.09 5.69 -17.49
N PRO A 276 8.87 6.78 -17.55
CA PRO A 276 9.94 6.93 -18.53
C PRO A 276 11.06 5.91 -18.35
N VAL A 277 11.52 5.31 -19.46
CA VAL A 277 12.69 4.41 -19.44
C VAL A 277 13.95 5.25 -19.22
N ALA A 278 14.75 4.94 -18.19
CA ALA A 278 16.06 5.54 -17.99
C ALA A 278 17.03 5.06 -19.10
N SER A 279 17.27 5.88 -20.13
CA SER A 279 18.17 5.55 -21.24
C SER A 279 19.64 5.52 -20.81
N THR A 280 20.29 4.37 -20.96
CA THR A 280 21.75 4.25 -20.92
C THR A 280 22.36 4.82 -22.22
N GLY A 281 22.87 6.05 -22.18
CA GLY A 281 23.56 6.69 -23.29
C GLY A 281 24.53 7.76 -22.78
N ASN A 282 25.83 7.55 -23.03
CA ASN A 282 26.94 8.35 -22.53
C ASN A 282 27.20 9.56 -23.44
N VAL A 283 26.74 10.76 -23.08
CA VAL A 283 27.28 12.05 -23.57
C VAL A 283 27.23 13.06 -22.42
N GLY A 284 28.40 13.64 -22.11
CA GLY A 284 28.59 14.52 -20.96
C GLY A 284 27.81 15.83 -21.06
N GLY A 285 27.08 16.14 -19.98
CA GLY A 285 26.40 17.40 -19.74
C GLY A 285 25.56 17.27 -18.47
N HIS A 286 25.91 18.03 -17.44
CA HIS A 286 25.34 17.93 -16.09
C HIS A 286 23.80 17.97 -16.06
N SER A 287 23.16 16.87 -15.65
CA SER A 287 21.80 16.84 -15.15
C SER A 287 21.66 15.76 -14.07
N CYS A 288 20.94 16.12 -13.01
CA CYS A 288 20.93 15.47 -11.70
C CYS A 288 20.15 14.13 -11.76
N LEU A 289 20.85 13.03 -11.51
CA LEU A 289 20.31 11.67 -11.41
C LEU A 289 19.63 11.47 -10.05
N LEU A 290 18.30 11.51 -10.01
CA LEU A 290 17.51 10.96 -8.90
C LEU A 290 17.05 9.54 -9.24
N MET A 291 17.82 8.57 -8.76
CA MET A 291 17.43 7.16 -8.71
C MET A 291 16.40 6.95 -7.59
N PRO A 292 15.26 6.29 -7.82
CA PRO A 292 14.41 5.81 -6.74
C PRO A 292 15.07 4.58 -6.10
N CYS A 293 15.71 4.78 -4.95
CA CYS A 293 16.23 3.68 -4.14
C CYS A 293 15.12 3.00 -3.35
N ASN A 294 14.85 1.74 -3.75
CA ASN A 294 14.39 0.61 -2.95
C ASN A 294 14.41 0.82 -1.43
N CYS A 295 13.26 0.99 -0.78
CA CYS A 295 13.06 0.74 0.66
C CYS A 295 11.58 0.79 1.10
N SER A 296 10.67 0.02 0.47
CA SER A 296 9.43 -0.36 1.14
C SER A 296 9.66 -1.65 1.94
N LYS A 297 10.01 -1.46 3.22
CA LYS A 297 9.76 -2.33 4.39
C LYS A 297 10.82 -2.08 5.45
N ILE A 298 10.43 -1.45 6.57
CA ILE A 298 10.75 -1.87 7.94
C ILE A 298 9.92 -0.98 8.89
N HIS A 299 9.19 -1.66 9.78
CA HIS A 299 8.62 -1.13 11.02
C HIS A 299 9.49 -0.03 11.66
N ALA A 300 8.89 1.11 11.99
CA ALA A 300 9.51 2.12 12.83
C ALA A 300 8.81 2.19 14.19
N ILE A 301 9.35 1.42 15.15
CA ILE A 301 9.29 1.79 16.57
C ILE A 301 10.36 2.87 16.79
N MET A 302 9.87 4.06 17.10
CA MET A 302 10.42 5.15 17.91
C MET A 302 11.95 5.37 18.10
N ASN A 303 12.27 6.66 17.93
CA ASN A 303 12.95 7.58 18.85
C ASN A 303 14.45 7.95 18.68
N LYS A 304 14.60 9.29 18.73
CA LYS A 304 15.64 10.10 19.39
C LYS A 304 16.93 10.46 18.64
N LYS A 305 17.05 11.79 18.51
CA LYS A 305 18.22 12.67 18.74
C LYS A 305 19.09 13.01 17.53
N LYS A 306 18.79 14.21 17.03
CA LYS A 306 19.66 15.31 16.58
C LYS A 306 20.54 15.13 15.33
N LYS A 307 20.21 16.02 14.39
CA LYS A 307 21.05 16.95 13.62
C LYS A 307 21.53 16.51 12.23
N ASN A 308 21.12 17.36 11.28
CA ASN A 308 21.70 17.74 9.99
C ASN A 308 21.29 16.93 8.76
N MET A 309 20.42 17.54 7.93
CA MET A 309 20.29 17.40 6.48
C MET A 309 19.55 18.67 6.00
N MET A 310 20.16 19.59 5.23
CA MET A 310 20.28 19.59 3.75
C MET A 310 18.90 19.29 3.13
N ILE A 311 17.99 20.28 3.14
CA ILE A 311 17.71 21.27 2.07
C ILE A 311 17.47 20.59 0.70
N GLU A 312 16.19 20.35 0.39
CA GLU A 312 15.62 20.56 -0.94
C GLU A 312 14.45 21.53 -0.78
N GLU A 313 14.53 22.66 -1.48
CA GLU A 313 13.62 23.80 -1.41
C GLU A 313 12.29 23.49 -2.11
N PHE A 314 11.16 23.68 -1.42
CA PHE A 314 9.95 24.19 -2.06
C PHE A 314 9.86 25.68 -1.74
N GLY A 315 10.69 26.46 -2.42
CA GLY A 315 10.59 27.91 -2.41
C GLY A 315 9.32 28.31 -3.18
N PHE A 316 8.30 28.77 -2.47
CA PHE A 316 7.45 29.83 -3.04
C PHE A 316 8.27 31.11 -3.02
N THR A 317 9.05 31.35 -4.06
CA THR A 317 9.55 32.68 -4.37
C THR A 317 8.33 33.56 -4.66
N ILE A 318 8.12 34.57 -3.82
CA ILE A 318 7.30 35.73 -4.17
C ILE A 318 8.05 36.44 -5.30
N PRO A 319 7.53 36.50 -6.54
CA PRO A 319 8.07 37.41 -7.51
C PRO A 319 7.72 38.81 -7.00
N ILE A 320 8.73 39.62 -6.68
CA ILE A 320 8.56 41.06 -6.71
C ILE A 320 8.41 41.40 -8.20
N GLU A 321 7.16 41.58 -8.63
CA GLU A 321 6.85 42.07 -9.98
C GLU A 321 7.43 43.47 -10.15
N ASN A 322 8.50 43.57 -10.93
CA ASN A 322 8.74 44.75 -11.73
C ASN A 322 8.19 44.49 -13.13
N GLY A 323 7.00 45.03 -13.40
CA GLY A 323 6.60 45.54 -14.71
C GLY A 323 6.34 44.55 -15.85
N ASN A 324 5.06 44.50 -16.23
CA ASN A 324 4.51 44.17 -17.56
C ASN A 324 4.30 42.70 -17.94
N GLY A 325 3.03 42.26 -17.89
CA GLY A 325 2.52 41.19 -18.74
C GLY A 325 1.42 40.33 -18.11
N ALA A 326 0.23 40.89 -17.87
CA ALA A 326 -0.92 40.14 -17.37
C ALA A 326 -1.42 39.09 -18.38
N LYS A 327 -1.36 37.80 -18.04
CA LYS A 327 -2.29 36.74 -18.47
C LYS A 327 -2.50 35.73 -17.33
N ASN A 328 -3.76 35.44 -17.06
CA ASN A 328 -4.30 34.77 -15.88
C ASN A 328 -3.73 33.36 -15.61
N ALA A 329 -3.17 33.16 -14.42
CA ALA A 329 -2.91 31.85 -13.82
C ALA A 329 -4.03 31.54 -12.81
N GLU A 330 -5.12 30.96 -13.28
CA GLU A 330 -6.20 30.45 -12.43
C GLU A 330 -6.66 29.08 -12.96
N ALA A 331 -5.99 27.99 -12.54
CA ALA A 331 -6.52 26.62 -12.56
C ALA A 331 -5.48 25.63 -11.98
N ASP A 332 -5.46 25.47 -10.65
CA ASP A 332 -5.08 24.18 -10.04
C ASP A 332 -5.48 24.10 -8.54
N SER A 333 -6.75 24.40 -8.25
CA SER A 333 -7.31 24.32 -6.90
C SER A 333 -8.54 23.42 -6.96
N GLN A 334 -8.37 22.13 -6.67
CA GLN A 334 -9.48 21.18 -6.48
C GLN A 334 -10.54 21.76 -5.53
N ARG A 335 -11.82 21.64 -5.91
CA ARG A 335 -12.97 22.15 -5.15
C ARG A 335 -13.36 21.15 -4.07
N THR A 336 -13.27 21.53 -2.79
CA THR A 336 -13.80 20.71 -1.70
C THR A 336 -15.28 21.03 -1.52
N LEU A 337 -16.16 20.29 -2.20
CA LEU A 337 -17.62 20.46 -2.06
C LEU A 337 -18.19 19.69 -0.85
N TYR A 338 -17.53 18.61 -0.42
CA TYR A 338 -17.94 17.77 0.72
C TYR A 338 -16.72 17.22 1.48
N PRO A 339 -16.75 17.15 2.81
CA PRO A 339 -15.66 16.59 3.60
C PRO A 339 -15.61 15.06 3.46
N TYR A 340 -14.44 14.50 3.14
CA TYR A 340 -14.24 13.06 2.92
C TYR A 340 -13.77 12.36 4.21
N VAL A 341 -12.63 12.79 4.78
CA VAL A 341 -12.14 12.35 6.10
C VAL A 341 -12.15 13.54 7.04
N THR A 342 -12.85 13.42 8.17
CA THR A 342 -13.00 14.49 9.16
C THR A 342 -12.32 14.14 10.48
N GLY A 343 -11.55 15.09 11.03
CA GLY A 343 -11.18 15.04 12.44
C GLY A 343 -12.37 15.41 13.33
N THR A 344 -12.33 15.03 14.61
CA THR A 344 -13.47 15.22 15.51
C THR A 344 -13.48 16.58 16.21
N SER A 345 -12.60 16.77 17.20
CA SER A 345 -12.52 17.96 18.03
C SER A 345 -11.06 18.26 18.40
N VAL A 346 -10.74 19.55 18.41
CA VAL A 346 -9.48 20.10 18.94
C VAL A 346 -9.85 20.97 20.12
N VAL A 347 -9.17 20.80 21.25
CA VAL A 347 -9.35 21.59 22.46
C VAL A 347 -8.03 22.23 22.82
N ALA A 348 -8.03 23.51 23.19
CA ALA A 348 -6.83 24.24 23.53
C ALA A 348 -7.07 25.26 24.64
N ILE A 349 -6.05 25.46 25.48
CA ILE A 349 -6.07 26.43 26.59
C ILE A 349 -4.74 27.17 26.71
N LYS A 350 -4.80 28.43 27.12
CA LYS A 350 -3.64 29.17 27.65
C LYS A 350 -3.42 28.75 29.11
N TYR A 351 -2.19 28.44 29.50
CA TYR A 351 -1.80 28.21 30.90
C TYR A 351 -0.70 29.18 31.30
N LYS A 352 -0.21 29.13 32.54
CA LYS A 352 0.77 30.09 33.08
C LYS A 352 1.98 30.28 32.16
N ASP A 353 2.60 29.18 31.72
CA ASP A 353 3.89 29.20 31.00
C ASP A 353 3.76 28.97 29.48
N GLY A 354 2.54 28.85 28.94
CA GLY A 354 2.37 28.59 27.52
C GLY A 354 0.94 28.24 27.09
N ILE A 355 0.84 27.37 26.08
CA ILE A 355 -0.42 26.89 25.50
C ILE A 355 -0.41 25.37 25.46
N LEU A 356 -1.53 24.76 25.84
CA LEU A 356 -1.77 23.33 25.70
C LEU A 356 -2.84 23.11 24.65
N MET A 357 -2.63 22.12 23.78
CA MET A 357 -3.59 21.70 22.76
C MET A 357 -3.70 20.19 22.79
N ALA A 358 -4.92 19.69 22.67
CA ALA A 358 -5.25 18.28 22.62
C ALA A 358 -6.23 18.03 21.47
N SER A 359 -5.99 16.97 20.73
CA SER A 359 -6.92 16.44 19.73
C SER A 359 -6.71 14.94 19.65
N ASP A 360 -7.74 14.23 19.20
CA ASP A 360 -7.56 12.82 18.88
C ASP A 360 -6.79 12.67 17.57
N MET A 361 -5.95 11.64 17.46
CA MET A 361 -5.25 11.33 16.20
C MET A 361 -6.15 10.52 15.25
N GLY A 362 -7.46 10.78 15.23
CA GLY A 362 -8.43 10.00 14.48
C GLY A 362 -8.98 10.76 13.27
N GLY A 363 -8.68 10.30 12.05
CA GLY A 363 -9.40 10.73 10.86
C GLY A 363 -10.63 9.83 10.64
N SER A 364 -11.83 10.37 10.68
CA SER A 364 -13.06 9.60 10.50
C SER A 364 -13.57 9.71 9.06
N TYR A 365 -13.71 8.59 8.37
CA TYR A 365 -14.50 8.50 7.14
C TYR A 365 -15.92 8.11 7.54
N GLY A 366 -16.79 9.09 7.81
CA GLY A 366 -18.05 8.84 8.50
C GLY A 366 -17.83 8.36 9.94
N SER A 367 -18.21 7.12 10.26
CA SER A 367 -18.00 6.51 11.59
C SER A 367 -16.73 5.64 11.72
N THR A 368 -15.91 5.57 10.66
CA THR A 368 -14.75 4.67 10.58
C THR A 368 -13.43 5.42 10.81
N LEU A 369 -12.67 5.04 11.84
CA LEU A 369 -11.42 5.68 12.23
C LEU A 369 -10.23 5.18 11.37
N ARG A 370 -9.60 6.07 10.60
CA ARG A 370 -8.40 5.82 9.79
C ARG A 370 -7.40 6.98 9.93
N LEU A 371 -6.14 6.61 10.14
CA LEU A 371 -4.91 7.41 10.06
C LEU A 371 -4.45 8.10 11.36
N ASN A 372 -3.13 8.05 11.58
CA ASN A 372 -2.37 8.87 12.53
C ASN A 372 -1.51 9.86 11.74
N ASP A 373 -1.45 11.11 12.19
CA ASP A 373 -0.73 12.21 11.55
C ASP A 373 0.59 12.54 12.26
N ASN A 374 1.57 13.12 11.55
CA ASN A 374 2.90 13.48 12.05
C ASN A 374 3.17 14.99 11.85
N MET A 375 3.65 15.68 12.90
CA MET A 375 4.05 17.10 12.87
C MET A 375 5.40 17.35 12.17
N TRP A 376 5.48 18.46 11.43
CA TRP A 376 6.67 18.98 10.74
C TRP A 376 7.04 20.35 11.35
N ASP A 377 8.33 20.69 11.46
CA ASP A 377 8.83 21.98 11.98
C ASP A 377 9.49 22.75 10.82
N ASP A 378 8.82 23.77 10.30
CA ASP A 378 9.12 24.46 9.03
C ASP A 378 10.02 25.72 9.18
N GLY A 379 10.52 26.02 10.39
CA GLY A 379 11.53 27.06 10.60
C GLY A 379 11.09 28.48 10.24
N ASN A 380 9.79 28.75 10.19
CA ASN A 380 9.22 30.03 9.78
C ASN A 380 9.41 31.13 10.87
N SER A 381 9.74 32.36 10.46
CA SER A 381 9.99 33.51 11.36
C SER A 381 8.74 34.33 11.70
N LEU A 382 7.57 33.97 11.15
CA LEU A 382 6.31 34.66 11.42
C LEU A 382 5.82 34.38 12.85
N GLY A 383 5.26 35.40 13.50
CA GLY A 383 4.62 35.21 14.81
C GLY A 383 3.22 34.62 14.72
N PRO A 384 2.66 34.15 15.84
CA PRO A 384 1.35 33.50 15.84
C PRO A 384 0.23 34.44 15.39
N LYS A 385 0.30 35.74 15.70
CA LYS A 385 -0.71 36.71 15.26
C LYS A 385 -0.65 36.95 13.74
N GLU A 386 0.55 36.98 13.18
CA GLU A 386 0.79 37.15 11.76
C GLU A 386 0.27 35.94 10.96
N VAL A 387 0.53 34.73 11.45
CA VAL A 387 0.00 33.48 10.87
C VAL A 387 -1.54 33.43 10.98
N HIS A 388 -2.12 33.84 12.11
CA HIS A 388 -3.58 33.86 12.30
C HIS A 388 -4.28 34.80 11.31
N ASN A 389 -3.71 35.99 11.09
CA ASN A 389 -4.24 36.96 10.14
C ASN A 389 -4.12 36.46 8.69
N TYR A 390 -3.02 35.80 8.35
CA TYR A 390 -2.84 35.17 7.05
C TYR A 390 -3.90 34.09 6.81
N LEU A 391 -4.08 33.15 7.74
CA LEU A 391 -5.07 32.09 7.64
C LEU A 391 -6.49 32.65 7.54
N THR A 392 -6.82 33.69 8.30
CA THR A 392 -8.13 34.37 8.20
C THR A 392 -8.39 34.88 6.78
N ARG A 393 -7.39 35.52 6.15
CA ARG A 393 -7.50 36.03 4.77
C ARG A 393 -7.63 34.90 3.75
N VAL A 394 -6.91 33.80 3.92
CA VAL A 394 -7.02 32.62 3.05
C VAL A 394 -8.43 32.02 3.13
N MET A 395 -8.93 31.76 4.34
CA MET A 395 -10.26 31.19 4.56
C MET A 395 -11.36 32.12 4.02
N TYR A 396 -11.25 33.43 4.23
CA TYR A 396 -12.20 34.41 3.73
C TYR A 396 -12.16 34.54 2.19
N ASN A 397 -10.98 34.52 1.57
CA ASN A 397 -10.85 34.57 0.12
C ASN A 397 -11.49 33.33 -0.55
N ARG A 398 -11.23 32.15 0.01
CA ARG A 398 -11.82 30.87 -0.44
C ARG A 398 -13.35 30.87 -0.33
N ARG A 399 -13.88 31.42 0.76
CA ARG A 399 -15.33 31.65 0.91
C ARG A 399 -15.89 32.56 -0.17
N ASN A 400 -15.25 33.70 -0.45
CA ASN A 400 -15.75 34.67 -1.44
C ASN A 400 -15.80 34.08 -2.87
N LYS A 401 -14.98 33.08 -3.16
CA LYS A 401 -14.99 32.33 -4.43
C LYS A 401 -16.00 31.16 -4.43
N PHE A 402 -16.89 31.06 -3.43
CA PHE A 402 -17.80 29.92 -3.22
C PHE A 402 -17.08 28.56 -3.25
N ASN A 403 -15.81 28.52 -2.81
CA ASN A 403 -14.99 27.30 -2.70
C ASN A 403 -14.28 27.27 -1.32
N PRO A 404 -15.05 27.13 -0.22
CA PRO A 404 -14.51 27.21 1.13
C PRO A 404 -13.59 26.01 1.44
N LEU A 405 -12.60 26.23 2.29
CA LEU A 405 -11.83 25.14 2.90
C LEU A 405 -12.61 24.60 4.09
N TRP A 406 -12.96 23.30 4.08
CA TRP A 406 -13.84 22.67 5.07
C TRP A 406 -13.17 22.38 6.42
N ASN A 407 -12.40 23.35 6.93
CA ASN A 407 -11.60 23.21 8.13
C ASN A 407 -11.98 24.28 9.17
N THR A 408 -11.86 23.90 10.44
CA THR A 408 -11.82 24.84 11.56
C THR A 408 -10.44 24.77 12.18
N LEU A 409 -9.70 25.87 12.11
CA LEU A 409 -8.30 25.92 12.49
C LEU A 409 -8.17 26.55 13.88
N VAL A 410 -7.33 25.94 14.71
CA VAL A 410 -6.90 26.51 15.99
C VAL A 410 -5.41 26.79 15.89
N LEU A 411 -5.02 28.01 16.26
CA LEU A 411 -3.64 28.45 16.25
C LEU A 411 -3.21 28.84 17.66
N GLY A 412 -2.27 28.08 18.21
CA GLY A 412 -1.60 28.40 19.48
C GLY A 412 -0.12 28.69 19.25
N GLY A 413 0.39 29.77 19.84
CA GLY A 413 1.83 30.03 19.86
C GLY A 413 2.25 30.99 20.97
N VAL A 414 3.55 30.97 21.30
CA VAL A 414 4.17 31.89 22.26
C VAL A 414 5.29 32.64 21.56
N LYS A 415 5.24 33.98 21.57
CA LYS A 415 6.28 34.83 20.96
C LYS A 415 6.69 35.91 21.96
N ASN A 416 7.97 36.00 22.26
CA ASN A 416 8.53 36.97 23.22
C ASN A 416 7.87 36.92 24.63
N GLY A 417 7.34 35.75 25.03
CA GLY A 417 6.61 35.58 26.30
C GLY A 417 5.09 35.79 26.18
N ASP A 418 4.60 36.38 25.09
CA ASP A 418 3.18 36.61 24.86
C ASP A 418 2.49 35.35 24.30
N LYS A 419 1.41 34.94 24.96
CA LYS A 419 0.62 33.73 24.64
C LYS A 419 -0.55 34.07 23.73
N TYR A 420 -0.57 33.49 22.53
CA TYR A 420 -1.58 33.74 21.51
C TYR A 420 -2.37 32.48 21.19
N LEU A 421 -3.70 32.54 21.32
CA LEU A 421 -4.60 31.41 21.00
C LEU A 421 -5.79 31.92 20.18
N GLY A 422 -5.76 31.65 18.88
CA GLY A 422 -6.77 32.06 17.92
C GLY A 422 -7.52 30.89 17.30
N MET A 423 -8.74 31.15 16.84
CA MET A 423 -9.56 30.21 16.08
C MET A 423 -10.02 30.86 14.78
N VAL A 424 -9.98 30.12 13.67
CA VAL A 424 -10.56 30.51 12.37
C VAL A 424 -11.53 29.43 11.91
N SER A 425 -12.78 29.78 11.68
CA SER A 425 -13.78 28.87 11.14
C SER A 425 -13.78 28.82 9.61
N MET A 426 -14.45 27.81 9.04
CA MET A 426 -14.66 27.64 7.59
C MET A 426 -15.19 28.90 6.89
N ILE A 427 -16.05 29.67 7.56
CA ILE A 427 -16.67 30.88 7.00
C ILE A 427 -15.79 32.14 7.17
N GLY A 428 -14.58 31.98 7.71
CA GLY A 428 -13.63 33.06 7.96
C GLY A 428 -13.94 33.89 9.22
N VAL A 429 -14.84 33.43 10.11
CA VAL A 429 -14.98 34.05 11.44
C VAL A 429 -13.74 33.71 12.25
N SER A 430 -13.04 34.75 12.72
CA SER A 430 -11.87 34.62 13.58
C SER A 430 -12.04 35.37 14.90
N PHE A 431 -11.51 34.78 15.97
CA PHE A 431 -11.45 35.40 17.29
C PHE A 431 -10.29 34.84 18.10
N GLU A 432 -9.90 35.57 19.15
CA GLU A 432 -8.92 35.14 20.15
C GLU A 432 -9.64 34.86 21.47
N ASP A 433 -9.24 33.81 22.16
CA ASP A 433 -9.81 33.44 23.47
C ASP A 433 -8.74 32.75 24.33
N ASN A 434 -8.97 32.66 25.63
CA ASN A 434 -8.07 31.96 26.55
C ASN A 434 -8.26 30.44 26.50
N HIS A 435 -9.41 29.99 26.03
CA HIS A 435 -9.75 28.61 25.78
C HIS A 435 -10.54 28.48 24.47
N VAL A 436 -10.26 27.47 23.65
CA VAL A 436 -11.00 27.21 22.41
C VAL A 436 -11.29 25.72 22.26
N ALA A 437 -12.43 25.40 21.66
CA ALA A 437 -12.80 24.05 21.31
C ALA A 437 -13.51 24.04 19.96
N THR A 438 -13.25 23.03 19.13
CA THR A 438 -13.86 22.86 17.81
C THR A 438 -14.85 21.70 17.80
N GLY A 439 -15.71 21.64 16.77
CA GLY A 439 -16.65 20.53 16.58
C GLY A 439 -17.59 20.31 17.79
N PHE A 440 -17.83 19.04 18.13
CA PHE A 440 -18.61 18.67 19.31
C PHE A 440 -17.97 19.11 20.63
N GLY A 441 -16.63 19.21 20.68
CA GLY A 441 -15.90 19.76 21.83
C GLY A 441 -16.36 21.17 22.20
N ASN A 442 -16.80 21.99 21.25
CA ASN A 442 -17.34 23.32 21.53
C ASN A 442 -18.63 23.28 22.37
N HIS A 443 -19.40 22.20 22.30
CA HIS A 443 -20.64 22.04 23.07
C HIS A 443 -20.43 21.34 24.41
N LEU A 444 -19.46 20.42 24.48
CA LEU A 444 -19.22 19.58 25.66
C LEU A 444 -18.06 20.06 26.53
N ALA A 445 -16.93 20.42 25.93
CA ALA A 445 -15.73 20.85 26.65
C ALA A 445 -15.78 22.33 27.03
N ARG A 446 -16.35 23.19 26.17
CA ARG A 446 -16.32 24.65 26.39
C ARG A 446 -17.02 25.12 27.69
N PRO A 447 -18.14 24.54 28.15
CA PRO A 447 -18.70 24.87 29.46
C PRO A 447 -17.72 24.56 30.61
N ILE A 448 -17.11 23.37 30.59
CA ILE A 448 -16.12 22.94 31.60
C ILE A 448 -14.91 23.88 31.61
N LEU A 449 -14.41 24.24 30.42
CA LEU A 449 -13.29 25.18 30.29
C LEU A 449 -13.65 26.57 30.82
N ARG A 450 -14.87 27.05 30.58
CA ARG A 450 -15.31 28.35 31.07
C ARG A 450 -15.41 28.39 32.60
N ASP A 451 -15.81 27.29 33.22
CA ASP A 451 -16.02 27.21 34.67
C ASP A 451 -14.71 27.02 35.45
N GLU A 452 -13.75 26.28 34.89
CA GLU A 452 -12.55 25.83 35.61
C GLU A 452 -11.24 26.49 35.15
N TRP A 453 -11.25 27.23 34.04
CA TRP A 453 -10.05 27.92 33.57
C TRP A 453 -9.69 29.12 34.45
N ARG A 454 -8.38 29.28 34.71
CA ARG A 454 -7.80 30.44 35.41
C ARG A 454 -6.44 30.80 34.81
N GLU A 455 -6.05 32.06 34.94
CA GLU A 455 -4.83 32.58 34.30
C GLU A 455 -3.54 31.97 34.87
N ASP A 456 -3.57 31.56 36.14
CA ASP A 456 -2.43 31.01 36.90
C ASP A 456 -2.34 29.47 36.87
N LEU A 457 -3.08 28.79 35.98
CA LEU A 457 -3.02 27.34 35.83
C LEU A 457 -1.59 26.84 35.60
N SER A 458 -1.15 25.91 36.45
CA SER A 458 0.08 25.16 36.23
C SER A 458 -0.07 24.19 35.05
N PHE A 459 1.05 23.70 34.52
CA PHE A 459 1.04 22.70 33.45
C PHE A 459 0.24 21.44 33.83
N GLU A 460 0.42 20.93 35.05
CA GLU A 460 -0.27 19.73 35.53
C GLU A 460 -1.78 19.93 35.68
N GLU A 461 -2.20 21.10 36.18
CA GLU A 461 -3.62 21.45 36.29
C GLU A 461 -4.25 21.66 34.91
N GLY A 462 -3.52 22.27 33.98
CA GLY A 462 -3.95 22.42 32.60
C GLY A 462 -4.13 21.07 31.88
N VAL A 463 -3.22 20.12 32.09
CA VAL A 463 -3.37 18.75 31.56
C VAL A 463 -4.60 18.06 32.14
N LYS A 464 -4.79 18.12 33.48
CA LYS A 464 -5.97 17.53 34.13
C LYS A 464 -7.29 18.13 33.63
N LEU A 465 -7.32 19.43 33.40
CA LEU A 465 -8.49 20.12 32.85
C LEU A 465 -8.80 19.63 31.42
N LEU A 466 -7.78 19.43 30.59
CA LEU A 466 -7.95 18.86 29.24
C LEU A 466 -8.36 17.38 29.28
N GLU A 467 -7.81 16.57 30.18
CA GLU A 467 -8.23 15.17 30.38
C GLU A 467 -9.69 15.07 30.81
N LYS A 468 -10.13 15.97 31.70
CA LYS A 468 -11.53 16.06 32.13
C LYS A 468 -12.46 16.43 30.97
N CYS A 469 -12.01 17.30 30.07
CA CYS A 469 -12.73 17.63 28.83
C CYS A 469 -12.82 16.44 27.87
N ASP A 470 -11.75 15.63 27.75
CA ASP A 470 -11.76 14.41 26.92
C ASP A 470 -12.68 13.33 27.50
N ASP A 471 -12.67 13.14 28.82
CA ASP A 471 -13.52 12.15 29.50
C ASP A 471 -15.02 12.50 29.49
N ALA A 472 -15.36 13.77 29.26
CA ALA A 472 -16.73 14.22 29.02
C ALA A 472 -17.24 13.83 27.62
N SER A 473 -16.35 13.46 26.68
CA SER A 473 -16.72 13.03 25.32
C SER A 473 -17.16 11.55 25.29
N PRO A 474 -18.39 11.23 24.83
CA PRO A 474 -18.87 9.85 24.71
C PRO A 474 -18.05 8.98 23.74
N GLU A 475 -17.47 9.58 22.70
CA GLU A 475 -16.65 8.91 21.70
C GLU A 475 -15.31 8.42 22.28
N SER A 476 -14.68 9.22 23.14
CA SER A 476 -13.42 8.87 23.81
C SER A 476 -13.58 7.66 24.73
N ARG A 477 -14.71 7.54 25.45
CA ARG A 477 -15.01 6.37 26.31
C ARG A 477 -15.21 5.07 25.51
N ARG A 478 -15.90 5.15 24.36
CA ARG A 478 -16.17 3.99 23.49
C ARG A 478 -14.87 3.48 22.84
N LYS A 479 -13.93 4.37 22.54
CA LYS A 479 -12.60 4.06 21.96
C LYS A 479 -11.62 3.48 22.99
N LYS A 480 -11.61 3.98 24.25
CA LYS A 480 -10.78 3.40 25.34
C LYS A 480 -11.09 1.92 25.58
N ARG A 481 -12.36 1.49 25.51
CA ARG A 481 -12.75 0.06 25.59
C ARG A 481 -12.22 -0.79 24.42
N ARG A 482 -12.32 -0.28 23.19
CA ARG A 482 -11.83 -1.00 22.00
C ARG A 482 -10.32 -1.17 21.96
N ILE A 483 -9.56 -0.19 22.47
CA ILE A 483 -8.09 -0.25 22.52
C ILE A 483 -7.61 -1.27 23.56
N SER A 484 -8.28 -1.37 24.73
CA SER A 484 -7.93 -2.39 25.72
C SER A 484 -8.19 -3.80 25.20
N GLU A 485 -9.33 -4.01 24.53
CA GLU A 485 -9.70 -5.32 23.94
C GLU A 485 -8.71 -5.74 22.84
N ALA A 486 -8.33 -4.82 21.95
CA ALA A 486 -7.36 -5.09 20.87
C ALA A 486 -5.92 -5.30 21.37
N ALA A 487 -5.53 -4.69 22.50
CA ALA A 487 -4.20 -4.87 23.08
C ALA A 487 -4.04 -6.25 23.72
N ASP A 488 -5.06 -6.74 24.42
CA ASP A 488 -5.08 -8.06 25.04
C ASP A 488 -5.05 -9.19 23.98
N GLU A 489 -5.74 -9.01 22.86
CA GLU A 489 -5.71 -9.95 21.73
C GLU A 489 -4.32 -10.01 21.05
N ALA A 490 -3.68 -8.86 20.82
CA ALA A 490 -2.36 -8.79 20.19
C ALA A 490 -1.25 -9.39 21.08
N GLU A 491 -1.34 -9.23 22.39
CA GLU A 491 -0.40 -9.83 23.34
C GLU A 491 -0.56 -11.37 23.39
N THR A 492 -1.80 -11.86 23.30
CA THR A 492 -2.09 -13.30 23.28
C THR A 492 -1.57 -13.97 22.00
N GLU A 493 -1.75 -13.33 20.84
CA GLU A 493 -1.27 -13.85 19.55
C GLU A 493 0.27 -13.86 19.46
N THR A 494 0.93 -12.81 19.95
CA THR A 494 2.40 -12.74 19.97
C THR A 494 3.01 -13.84 20.84
N ARG A 495 2.39 -14.17 21.98
CA ARG A 495 2.81 -15.27 22.85
C ARG A 495 2.65 -16.63 22.17
N ARG A 496 1.54 -16.86 21.45
CA ARG A 496 1.31 -18.12 20.69
C ARG A 496 2.35 -18.34 19.59
N ILE A 497 2.63 -17.31 18.79
CA ILE A 497 3.63 -17.37 17.71
C ILE A 497 5.03 -17.71 18.26
N ASN A 498 5.40 -17.15 19.41
CA ASN A 498 6.68 -17.42 20.05
C ASN A 498 6.76 -18.86 20.60
N GLU A 499 5.68 -19.37 21.21
CA GLU A 499 5.63 -20.78 21.64
C GLU A 499 5.77 -21.77 20.47
N GLU A 500 5.15 -21.47 19.33
CA GLU A 500 5.28 -22.29 18.12
C GLU A 500 6.70 -22.24 17.52
N SER A 501 7.35 -21.08 17.54
CA SER A 501 8.73 -20.95 17.03
C SER A 501 9.72 -21.74 17.88
N VAL A 502 9.55 -21.75 19.20
CA VAL A 502 10.36 -22.56 20.12
C VAL A 502 10.12 -24.05 19.92
N LYS A 503 8.86 -24.48 19.77
CA LYS A 503 8.51 -25.89 19.48
C LYS A 503 9.15 -26.37 18.17
N ARG A 504 9.20 -25.52 17.14
CA ARG A 504 9.79 -25.86 15.84
C ARG A 504 11.24 -26.37 15.95
N TRP A 505 12.08 -25.72 16.76
CA TRP A 505 13.49 -26.11 16.92
C TRP A 505 13.70 -27.43 17.66
N ARG A 506 12.67 -27.93 18.36
CA ARG A 506 12.70 -29.21 19.08
C ARG A 506 12.29 -30.42 18.23
N THR A 507 11.88 -30.22 16.99
CA THR A 507 11.40 -31.32 16.11
C THR A 507 12.54 -32.03 15.38
N ASP A 508 12.45 -33.36 15.29
CA ASP A 508 13.43 -34.21 14.59
C ASP A 508 13.57 -33.83 13.11
N ARG A 509 12.47 -33.43 12.47
CA ARG A 509 12.46 -32.99 11.07
C ARG A 509 13.36 -31.76 10.85
N VAL A 510 13.32 -30.78 11.76
CA VAL A 510 14.16 -29.58 11.66
C VAL A 510 15.63 -29.92 11.92
N GLN A 511 15.90 -30.82 12.86
CA GLN A 511 17.23 -31.34 13.13
C GLN A 511 17.82 -32.06 11.90
N GLN A 512 17.06 -32.93 11.23
CA GLN A 512 17.47 -33.61 9.99
C GLN A 512 17.79 -32.62 8.87
N ILE A 513 16.91 -31.63 8.63
CA ILE A 513 17.12 -30.61 7.60
C ILE A 513 18.40 -29.81 7.89
N TYR A 514 18.63 -29.45 9.14
CA TYR A 514 19.84 -28.73 9.55
C TYR A 514 21.09 -29.60 9.35
N SER A 515 21.08 -30.86 9.81
CA SER A 515 22.20 -31.79 9.68
C SER A 515 22.59 -32.03 8.21
N CYS A 516 21.62 -32.27 7.33
CA CYS A 516 21.88 -32.46 5.90
C CYS A 516 22.57 -31.23 5.29
N LYS A 517 22.03 -30.04 5.55
CA LYS A 517 22.62 -28.78 5.06
C LYS A 517 23.98 -28.48 5.65
N LEU A 518 24.22 -28.87 6.91
CA LEU A 518 25.50 -28.68 7.58
C LEU A 518 26.58 -29.55 6.94
N VAL A 519 26.30 -30.84 6.69
CA VAL A 519 27.23 -31.76 6.03
C VAL A 519 27.58 -31.26 4.62
N GLU A 520 26.58 -30.85 3.83
CA GLU A 520 26.83 -30.26 2.51
C GLU A 520 27.69 -28.99 2.57
N ALA A 521 27.41 -28.10 3.52
CA ALA A 521 28.15 -26.86 3.68
C ALA A 521 29.61 -27.11 4.12
N LEU A 522 29.83 -28.09 5.01
CA LEU A 522 31.17 -28.50 5.45
C LEU A 522 31.96 -29.18 4.33
N ARG A 523 31.32 -30.02 3.50
CA ARG A 523 31.96 -30.60 2.30
C ARG A 523 32.44 -29.52 1.32
N ARG A 524 31.60 -28.51 1.06
CA ARG A 524 31.96 -27.35 0.21
C ARG A 524 33.07 -26.48 0.83
N ALA A 525 33.08 -26.31 2.14
CA ALA A 525 34.13 -25.58 2.85
C ALA A 525 35.48 -26.31 2.74
N ARG A 526 35.49 -27.64 2.94
CA ARG A 526 36.69 -28.48 2.79
C ARG A 526 37.28 -28.45 1.37
N GLN A 527 36.44 -28.43 0.34
CA GLN A 527 36.91 -28.30 -1.05
C GLN A 527 37.62 -26.96 -1.29
N ARG A 528 37.16 -25.87 -0.66
CA ARG A 528 37.77 -24.54 -0.78
C ARG A 528 39.06 -24.38 0.03
N SER A 529 39.21 -25.09 1.15
CA SER A 529 40.42 -25.01 1.98
C SER A 529 41.59 -25.80 1.39
N ASN A 530 41.32 -26.88 0.65
CA ASN A 530 42.34 -27.65 -0.07
C ASN A 530 43.07 -26.83 -1.15
N ASP A 531 42.44 -25.81 -1.74
CA ASP A 531 43.04 -24.89 -2.73
C ASP A 531 43.91 -23.78 -2.11
N ALA A 532 43.81 -23.53 -0.81
CA ALA A 532 44.35 -22.31 -0.17
C ALA A 532 45.47 -22.54 0.87
N GLY A 533 45.93 -23.77 1.06
CA GLY A 533 47.17 -24.08 1.80
C GLY A 533 47.28 -23.53 3.23
N LYS A 534 46.17 -23.31 3.96
CA LYS A 534 46.17 -22.81 5.34
C LYS A 534 45.34 -23.69 6.27
N VAL A 535 46.04 -24.46 7.12
CA VAL A 535 45.42 -25.35 8.14
C VAL A 535 45.11 -24.59 9.46
N THR A 536 45.58 -23.36 9.64
CA THR A 536 45.34 -22.57 10.85
C THR A 536 43.98 -21.84 10.80
N GLY A 537 42.88 -22.55 11.02
CA GLY A 537 41.53 -21.96 11.03
C GLY A 537 40.33 -22.91 11.03
N ALA A 538 40.56 -24.23 10.92
CA ALA A 538 39.50 -25.21 10.70
C ALA A 538 38.35 -25.14 11.72
N ALA A 539 38.65 -25.06 13.02
CA ALA A 539 37.63 -24.99 14.08
C ALA A 539 36.76 -23.72 13.97
N ARG A 540 37.35 -22.60 13.59
CA ARG A 540 36.63 -21.33 13.39
C ARG A 540 35.75 -21.40 12.15
N GLU A 541 36.24 -22.00 11.07
CA GLU A 541 35.49 -22.16 9.83
C GLU A 541 34.28 -23.10 10.01
N ILE A 542 34.45 -24.18 10.78
CA ILE A 542 33.34 -25.10 11.13
C ILE A 542 32.27 -24.33 11.91
N ARG A 543 32.65 -23.58 12.95
CA ARG A 543 31.72 -22.78 13.76
C ARG A 543 30.98 -21.74 12.92
N GLU A 544 31.70 -20.96 12.12
CA GLU A 544 31.08 -19.95 11.24
C GLU A 544 30.19 -20.59 10.16
N THR A 545 30.48 -21.81 9.72
CA THR A 545 29.63 -22.56 8.78
C THR A 545 28.36 -23.05 9.47
N ALA A 546 28.48 -23.58 10.68
CA ALA A 546 27.36 -24.05 11.48
C ALA A 546 26.38 -22.90 11.80
N ASP A 547 26.89 -21.75 12.26
CA ASP A 547 26.08 -20.56 12.56
C ASP A 547 25.33 -20.03 11.32
N ARG A 548 25.96 -20.11 10.13
CA ARG A 548 25.34 -19.71 8.86
C ARG A 548 24.23 -20.66 8.44
N VAL A 549 24.44 -21.97 8.57
CA VAL A 549 23.42 -22.97 8.26
C VAL A 549 22.25 -22.83 9.24
N LEU A 550 22.53 -22.56 10.52
CA LEU A 550 21.50 -22.31 11.53
C LEU A 550 20.65 -21.10 11.17
N ALA A 551 21.29 -19.98 10.81
CA ALA A 551 20.61 -18.77 10.37
C ALA A 551 19.82 -18.95 9.06
N ALA A 552 20.32 -19.73 8.11
CA ALA A 552 19.61 -20.05 6.87
C ALA A 552 18.39 -20.94 7.11
N SER A 553 18.47 -21.88 8.06
CA SER A 553 17.33 -22.73 8.47
C SER A 553 16.20 -21.93 9.12
N ALA A 554 16.53 -20.81 9.76
CA ALA A 554 15.55 -19.83 10.26
C ALA A 554 14.90 -18.97 9.17
N ARG A 555 15.30 -19.09 7.89
CA ARG A 555 14.74 -18.34 6.74
C ARG A 555 14.71 -16.81 6.90
N GLY A 556 15.55 -16.25 7.78
CA GLY A 556 15.57 -14.81 8.04
C GLY A 556 14.32 -14.26 8.75
N THR A 557 13.52 -15.10 9.41
CA THR A 557 12.31 -14.66 10.14
C THR A 557 12.66 -13.95 11.45
N THR A 558 13.77 -14.32 12.08
CA THR A 558 14.24 -13.77 13.37
C THR A 558 15.29 -12.67 13.20
N ARG A 559 15.44 -11.77 14.18
CA ARG A 559 16.48 -10.72 14.12
C ARG A 559 17.87 -11.32 14.18
N TRP A 560 18.07 -12.37 14.98
CA TRP A 560 19.37 -13.04 15.09
C TRP A 560 19.80 -13.70 13.78
N SER A 561 18.89 -14.36 13.06
CA SER A 561 19.22 -15.02 11.78
C SER A 561 19.59 -14.00 10.69
N ARG A 562 18.83 -12.90 10.58
CA ARG A 562 19.17 -11.78 9.68
C ARG A 562 20.52 -11.16 10.02
N ALA A 563 20.83 -11.01 11.31
CA ALA A 563 22.10 -10.44 11.75
C ALA A 563 23.31 -11.32 11.37
N ILE A 564 23.19 -12.64 11.51
CA ILE A 564 24.22 -13.61 11.10
C ILE A 564 24.42 -13.57 9.58
N LEU A 565 23.34 -13.61 8.79
CA LEU A 565 23.42 -13.59 7.32
C LEU A 565 24.01 -12.27 6.78
N ALA A 566 23.69 -11.13 7.39
CA ALA A 566 24.16 -9.81 6.97
C ALA A 566 25.65 -9.53 7.29
N SER A 567 26.31 -10.37 8.10
CA SER A 567 27.72 -10.18 8.50
C SER A 567 28.68 -10.19 7.30
N ARG A 568 28.40 -10.97 6.25
CA ARG A 568 29.26 -11.08 5.04
C ARG A 568 29.13 -9.92 4.05
N VAL A 569 27.94 -9.32 3.94
CA VAL A 569 27.71 -8.15 3.08
C VAL A 569 28.57 -6.99 3.56
N ARG A 570 28.67 -6.80 4.89
CA ARG A 570 29.53 -5.79 5.51
C ARG A 570 31.02 -6.05 5.36
N GLU A 571 31.48 -7.30 5.35
CA GLU A 571 32.89 -7.63 5.09
C GLU A 571 33.29 -7.44 3.61
N ARG A 572 32.42 -7.81 2.66
CA ARG A 572 32.64 -7.55 1.23
C ARG A 572 32.68 -6.05 0.91
N LEU A 573 31.80 -5.25 1.52
CA LEU A 573 31.80 -3.78 1.39
C LEU A 573 33.03 -3.11 2.03
N LYS A 574 33.59 -3.68 3.11
CA LYS A 574 34.83 -3.17 3.72
C LYS A 574 36.07 -3.43 2.86
N LYS A 575 36.10 -4.51 2.06
CA LYS A 575 37.22 -4.77 1.12
C LYS A 575 37.29 -3.73 -0.01
N HIS A 576 36.16 -3.14 -0.40
CA HIS A 576 36.11 -2.05 -1.40
C HIS A 576 36.40 -0.65 -0.86
N ARG A 577 36.55 -0.45 0.46
CA ARG A 577 36.84 0.87 1.08
C ARG A 577 38.23 0.96 1.73
N LYS A 578 39.26 0.34 1.14
CA LYS A 578 40.66 0.66 1.50
C LYS A 578 41.22 1.74 0.56
N ALA A 579 40.74 2.97 0.73
CA ALA A 579 41.49 4.16 0.34
C ALA A 579 42.31 4.64 1.55
N LYS A 580 43.62 4.77 1.37
CA LYS A 580 44.58 5.27 2.36
C LYS A 580 44.29 6.75 2.58
N SER A 581 43.85 7.16 3.77
CA SER A 581 43.84 8.58 4.15
C SER A 581 45.04 8.87 5.05
N THR A 582 46.07 9.47 4.46
CA THR A 582 47.08 10.24 5.18
C THR A 582 46.48 11.59 5.55
N ALA A 583 46.04 11.76 6.79
CA ALA A 583 45.82 13.08 7.37
C ALA A 583 45.89 13.00 8.89
N ASN A 584 46.96 13.58 9.40
CA ASN A 584 47.26 13.74 10.81
C ASN A 584 46.39 14.87 11.36
N ARG A 585 45.43 14.59 12.24
CA ARG A 585 44.85 15.63 13.12
C ARG A 585 44.30 15.00 14.40
N LYS A 586 45.17 14.91 15.42
CA LYS A 586 44.77 14.67 16.80
C LYS A 586 43.91 15.85 17.27
N SER A 587 42.59 15.68 17.38
CA SER A 587 41.78 16.53 18.24
C SER A 587 41.68 15.89 19.62
N ARG A 588 42.37 16.48 20.59
CA ARG A 588 42.20 16.19 22.02
C ARG A 588 40.72 16.33 22.39
N LYS A 589 40.07 15.23 22.71
CA LYS A 589 38.73 15.24 23.32
C LYS A 589 38.91 15.38 24.82
N ALA A 590 38.35 16.44 25.39
CA ALA A 590 38.37 16.70 26.82
C ALA A 590 37.79 15.51 27.59
N THR A 591 38.55 14.99 28.55
CA THR A 591 38.15 13.99 29.53
C THR A 591 37.17 14.63 30.51
N THR A 592 35.87 14.53 30.22
CA THR A 592 34.84 14.70 31.24
C THR A 592 34.73 13.37 31.99
N GLU A 593 35.20 13.35 33.24
CA GLU A 593 34.97 12.24 34.18
C GLU A 593 33.47 12.12 34.48
N THR A 594 32.73 11.38 33.65
CA THR A 594 31.40 10.92 34.01
C THR A 594 31.53 9.88 35.12
N LYS A 595 31.14 10.26 36.34
CA LYS A 595 30.87 9.32 37.45
C LYS A 595 30.07 8.13 36.91
N ARG A 596 30.67 6.93 36.93
CA ARG A 596 30.01 5.68 36.53
C ARG A 596 28.91 5.36 37.54
N VAL A 597 27.69 5.78 37.26
CA VAL A 597 26.51 5.28 37.97
C VAL A 597 26.43 3.78 37.69
N LYS A 598 26.58 2.95 38.73
CA LYS A 598 26.46 1.49 38.62
C LYS A 598 25.01 1.18 38.25
N LEU A 599 24.79 0.75 37.00
CA LEU A 599 23.48 0.29 36.54
C LEU A 599 22.97 -0.85 37.45
N PRO A 600 21.66 -0.94 37.70
CA PRO A 600 21.04 -2.07 38.40
C PRO A 600 21.51 -3.42 37.83
N ALA A 601 21.56 -4.46 38.68
CA ALA A 601 22.06 -5.77 38.28
C ALA A 601 21.28 -6.37 37.09
N VAL A 602 19.96 -6.13 37.03
CA VAL A 602 19.07 -6.57 35.95
C VAL A 602 19.43 -5.90 34.62
N GLU A 603 19.62 -4.58 34.60
CA GLU A 603 20.02 -3.85 33.38
C GLU A 603 21.40 -4.27 32.85
N ARG A 604 22.32 -4.62 33.76
CA ARG A 604 23.62 -5.19 33.37
C ARG A 604 23.45 -6.54 32.68
N LYS A 605 22.61 -7.43 33.23
CA LYS A 605 22.31 -8.73 32.62
C LYS A 605 21.60 -8.57 31.27
N LEU A 606 20.63 -7.67 31.15
CA LEU A 606 19.95 -7.38 29.87
C LEU A 606 20.91 -6.83 28.80
N LYS A 607 21.84 -5.94 29.18
CA LYS A 607 22.90 -5.46 28.27
C LYS A 607 23.85 -6.57 27.83
N THR A 608 24.16 -7.53 28.70
CA THR A 608 24.94 -8.71 28.34
C THR A 608 24.17 -9.62 27.39
N LEU A 609 22.89 -9.89 27.67
CA LEU A 609 22.03 -10.71 26.82
C LEU A 609 21.90 -10.11 25.41
N GLY A 610 21.67 -8.80 25.28
CA GLY A 610 21.64 -8.12 23.98
C GLY A 610 22.97 -8.11 23.22
N ARG A 611 24.10 -8.41 23.88
CA ARG A 611 25.40 -8.60 23.21
C ARG A 611 25.61 -10.04 22.74
N LEU A 612 25.03 -11.01 23.44
CA LEU A 612 25.13 -12.44 23.13
C LEU A 612 24.20 -12.82 21.96
N VAL A 613 22.95 -12.33 21.96
CA VAL A 613 22.00 -12.60 20.88
C VAL A 613 22.32 -11.72 19.67
N PRO A 614 22.63 -12.29 18.49
CA PRO A 614 22.93 -11.52 17.29
C PRO A 614 21.82 -10.51 16.96
N GLY A 615 22.19 -9.27 16.62
CA GLY A 615 21.23 -8.24 16.23
C GLY A 615 20.45 -7.55 17.36
N CYS A 616 20.60 -7.96 18.63
CA CYS A 616 19.72 -7.52 19.73
C CYS A 616 20.32 -6.44 20.66
N ARG A 617 21.36 -5.71 20.23
CA ARG A 617 22.07 -4.73 21.10
C ARG A 617 21.25 -3.50 21.48
N LYS A 618 20.19 -3.17 20.74
CA LYS A 618 19.38 -1.95 20.89
C LYS A 618 17.89 -2.25 20.70
N VAL A 619 17.38 -3.25 21.42
CA VAL A 619 15.99 -3.73 21.31
C VAL A 619 15.31 -3.60 22.68
N SER A 620 13.99 -3.42 22.70
CA SER A 620 13.20 -3.40 23.94
C SER A 620 13.32 -4.74 24.69
N VAL A 621 13.11 -4.71 26.01
CA VAL A 621 13.28 -5.88 26.88
C VAL A 621 12.39 -7.07 26.47
N PRO A 622 11.08 -6.92 26.17
CA PRO A 622 10.25 -8.05 25.78
C PRO A 622 10.76 -8.73 24.50
N ASN A 623 10.98 -7.95 23.46
CA ASN A 623 11.54 -8.43 22.19
C ASN A 623 12.92 -9.07 22.34
N LEU A 624 13.76 -8.60 23.28
CA LEU A 624 15.05 -9.21 23.57
C LEU A 624 14.88 -10.59 24.21
N LEU A 625 13.91 -10.76 25.10
CA LEU A 625 13.62 -12.05 25.75
C LEU A 625 13.03 -13.05 24.74
N ASP A 626 12.15 -12.60 23.85
CA ASP A 626 11.56 -13.44 22.80
C ASP A 626 12.64 -13.94 21.83
N GLU A 627 13.46 -13.02 21.30
CA GLU A 627 14.58 -13.38 20.41
C GLU A 627 15.65 -14.22 21.12
N ALA A 628 15.87 -14.03 22.44
CA ALA A 628 16.77 -14.86 23.21
C ALA A 628 16.23 -16.28 23.38
N THR A 629 14.94 -16.44 23.67
CA THR A 629 14.31 -17.74 23.87
C THR A 629 14.34 -18.57 22.60
N ASP A 630 13.97 -17.96 21.46
CA ASP A 630 14.05 -18.62 20.15
C ASP A 630 15.49 -18.97 19.76
N TYR A 631 16.45 -18.06 20.00
CA TYR A 631 17.86 -18.31 19.68
C TYR A 631 18.47 -19.43 20.53
N ILE A 632 18.11 -19.52 21.82
CA ILE A 632 18.54 -20.62 22.69
C ILE A 632 18.02 -21.95 22.15
N ALA A 633 16.74 -22.04 21.80
CA ALA A 633 16.17 -23.27 21.24
C ALA A 633 16.85 -23.68 19.92
N ALA A 634 17.19 -22.70 19.07
CA ALA A 634 17.94 -22.92 17.84
C ALA A 634 19.37 -23.44 18.10
N LEU A 635 20.08 -22.85 19.08
CA LEU A 635 21.42 -23.29 19.47
C LEU A 635 21.42 -24.71 20.06
N GLU A 636 20.44 -25.04 20.90
CA GLU A 636 20.28 -26.38 21.45
C GLU A 636 20.11 -27.42 20.33
N MET A 637 19.30 -27.12 19.31
CA MET A 637 19.15 -27.99 18.14
C MET A 637 20.45 -28.15 17.37
N GLN A 638 21.20 -27.06 17.16
CA GLN A 638 22.51 -27.08 16.51
C GLN A 638 23.50 -27.98 17.27
N VAL A 639 23.53 -27.89 18.60
CA VAL A 639 24.40 -28.73 19.45
C VAL A 639 24.02 -30.21 19.30
N ARG A 640 22.74 -30.57 19.46
CA ARG A 640 22.26 -31.95 19.28
C ARG A 640 22.62 -32.53 17.90
N ALA A 641 22.45 -31.74 16.84
CA ALA A 641 22.78 -32.15 15.48
C ALA A 641 24.29 -32.38 15.29
N MET A 642 25.13 -31.51 15.88
CA MET A 642 26.58 -31.63 15.77
C MET A 642 27.14 -32.78 16.60
N GLU A 643 26.57 -33.06 17.77
CA GLU A 643 26.89 -34.24 18.59
C GLU A 643 26.60 -35.53 17.81
N ALA A 644 25.39 -35.67 17.26
CA ALA A 644 25.01 -36.83 16.46
C ALA A 644 25.90 -37.04 15.22
N LEU A 645 26.30 -35.96 14.53
CA LEU A 645 27.24 -36.05 13.42
C LEU A 645 28.65 -36.46 13.87
N THR A 646 29.08 -36.00 15.04
CA THR A 646 30.40 -36.35 15.59
C THR A 646 30.44 -37.83 15.95
N GLU A 647 29.41 -38.35 16.61
CA GLU A 647 29.26 -39.78 16.93
C GLU A 647 29.35 -40.65 15.67
N LEU A 648 28.60 -40.29 14.61
CA LEU A 648 28.62 -41.01 13.33
C LEU A 648 29.99 -40.99 12.66
N LEU A 649 30.73 -39.88 12.76
CA LEU A 649 32.07 -39.76 12.19
C LEU A 649 33.12 -40.52 13.01
N THR A 650 33.00 -40.53 14.34
CA THR A 650 33.88 -41.31 15.22
C THR A 650 33.65 -42.81 15.10
N ALA A 651 32.41 -43.24 14.81
CA ALA A 651 32.09 -44.64 14.54
C ALA A 651 32.59 -45.14 13.17
N ALA A 652 33.07 -44.24 12.30
CA ALA A 652 33.44 -44.53 10.92
C ALA A 652 34.96 -44.58 10.63
N GLU A 653 35.83 -44.65 11.64
CA GLU A 653 37.28 -44.82 11.42
C GLU A 653 37.67 -46.25 10.90
N PRO A 654 38.78 -46.37 10.13
CA PRO A 654 38.89 -47.34 9.03
C PRO A 654 39.45 -48.72 9.43
N ARG A 655 38.88 -49.78 8.82
CA ARG A 655 39.52 -51.11 8.77
C ARG A 655 40.87 -51.01 8.04
N THR A 656 41.91 -51.37 8.76
CA THR A 656 43.32 -51.44 8.40
C THR A 656 43.60 -52.10 7.05
N THR A 657 44.52 -51.47 6.32
CA THR A 657 45.45 -52.03 5.33
C THR A 657 45.59 -53.57 5.35
N LEU A 658 45.06 -54.23 4.32
CA LEU A 658 45.50 -55.58 3.94
C LEU A 658 46.75 -55.44 3.07
N THR A 659 47.87 -55.87 3.66
CA THR A 659 49.16 -56.07 3.01
C THR A 659 49.06 -57.05 1.85
N ARG A 660 49.66 -56.62 0.74
CA ARG A 660 50.06 -57.40 -0.43
C ARG A 660 50.78 -58.70 -0.03
N ARG A 661 50.23 -59.84 -0.44
CA ARG A 661 50.97 -61.00 -0.95
C ARG A 661 50.14 -61.68 -2.03
#